data_AF-A0A0L6X1Q0-F1
#
_entry.id   AF-A0A0L6X1Q0-F1
#
_cell.length_a   1.000
_cell.length_b   1.000
_cell.length_c   1.000
_cell.angle_alpha   90.00
_cell.angle_beta   90.00
_cell.angle_gamma   90.00
#
_symmetry.space_group_name_H-M   'P 1'
#
loop_
_entity.id
_entity.type
_entity.pdbx_description
1 polymer ?
#
loop_
_entity_poly.entity_id
_entity_poly.type
_entity_poly.pdbx_seq_one_letter_code
_entity_poly.pdbx_strand_id
1 'polypeptide(L)'
;MKSTFPRSSVLVLGSNSVQSLVPSTLISQVEALLESHRIEDATDLAESQRKKLQGSVSVDEVDELRYVYQRIGFQCFAETRFAEAANCFFIGELDPRLVISYYLNLRGSMFTSDDSMHVFVGVAEHMPTETSVEDIVVTNLVRNYSPHISPNTRTAPLTAELRKILVAEANERLESFLTSWRERRKAQETPSFTKLQRQVVDTVLVKLYAELKKTQELYNILLEPHDIVVDEVEPVLKRNGQYNALCMLYRKSGDDRKLLDVWSKLIDGEWTDEDIPDPLSNMVALLNEKRDRTLTQHWGLWLTKRNSERGLQLLMPKDTGKRRERPDEDLALLEAIKEANAAAGMQYLEYLVLQRKSSSRQLHDMFAASCIKRLSAVLAQESVSKLWRAKAASYASNRTNTSFLSYFASTTPDSPHKRTRLRTVLFLAGSGLYDPAIVRPLLFEHQKILKLELAIVDGKLGHHREALATLVHDLHDSISAEVYCTLGGDIVPPKMAQTLAENNAGLEIWVTAFFGTKLKNGAAAAGMTREKSGVDEGKTKLLKVLLEVYMSEGKDNAQRAAHLINSQAMNLDMLDVCLLLSRVLEQSIMYVLQVIPVVPPQWPLSLMSSFLARSFRRTVHARHEGKIVKTLSSGQNLEVKDRTWLILREEGAIIEEPLEQGDGGGEATGPESFDEKLINGEKFALHLTDVPGANYEDVHVEKVDRVQNRDGKQKSDLV
;
A
#
# COMPACT_ATOMS: atom_id res chain seq x y z
N MET A 1 28.01 -4.04 -68.32
CA MET A 1 27.21 -5.26 -68.53
C MET A 1 28.02 -6.24 -69.36
N LYS A 2 28.66 -7.25 -68.76
CA LYS A 2 29.12 -8.41 -69.52
C LYS A 2 27.86 -9.21 -69.83
N SER A 3 27.52 -9.37 -71.10
CA SER A 3 26.35 -10.17 -71.47
C SER A 3 26.60 -11.64 -71.11
N THR A 4 25.76 -12.19 -70.25
CA THR A 4 25.75 -13.59 -69.77
C THR A 4 25.19 -14.53 -70.84
N PHE A 5 25.58 -14.35 -72.11
CA PHE A 5 25.23 -15.33 -73.14
C PHE A 5 26.23 -16.49 -73.08
N PRO A 6 25.77 -17.75 -73.13
CA PRO A 6 26.66 -18.89 -73.11
C PRO A 6 27.63 -18.79 -74.30
N ARG A 7 28.92 -18.90 -74.02
CA ARG A 7 29.96 -18.78 -75.06
C ARG A 7 29.92 -20.03 -75.93
N SER A 8 29.57 -19.87 -77.20
CA SER A 8 29.69 -20.92 -78.20
C SER A 8 31.12 -21.04 -78.71
N SER A 9 31.69 -22.24 -78.67
CA SER A 9 32.97 -22.55 -79.31
C SER A 9 32.80 -23.16 -80.71
N VAL A 10 31.57 -23.48 -81.12
CA VAL A 10 31.26 -24.18 -82.37
C VAL A 10 30.31 -23.33 -83.21
N LEU A 11 30.75 -22.99 -84.42
CA LEU A 11 29.95 -22.31 -85.44
C LEU A 11 29.67 -23.29 -86.59
N VAL A 12 28.42 -23.36 -87.02
CA VAL A 12 27.97 -24.17 -88.15
C VAL A 12 27.69 -23.24 -89.33
N LEU A 13 28.48 -23.39 -90.39
CA LEU A 13 28.33 -22.62 -91.63
C LEU A 13 27.43 -23.39 -92.61
N GLY A 14 26.26 -22.80 -92.91
CA GLY A 14 25.41 -23.19 -94.04
C GLY A 14 25.67 -22.32 -95.26
N SER A 15 25.07 -22.68 -96.40
CA SER A 15 25.23 -21.94 -97.66
C SER A 15 24.84 -20.47 -97.57
N ASN A 16 23.84 -20.14 -96.75
CA ASN A 16 23.32 -18.77 -96.58
C ASN A 16 23.23 -18.31 -95.10
N SER A 17 23.81 -19.04 -94.14
CA SER A 17 23.68 -18.70 -92.72
C SER A 17 24.85 -19.19 -91.87
N VAL A 18 25.21 -18.42 -90.84
CA VAL A 18 26.10 -18.88 -89.77
C VAL A 18 25.23 -19.15 -88.53
N GLN A 19 25.15 -20.41 -88.13
CA GLN A 19 24.49 -20.82 -86.89
C GLN A 19 25.56 -21.05 -85.81
N SER A 20 25.20 -20.85 -84.55
CA SER A 20 26.09 -21.06 -83.42
C SER A 20 25.53 -22.17 -82.53
N LEU A 21 26.34 -23.19 -82.23
CA LEU A 21 25.94 -24.25 -81.31
C LEU A 21 26.28 -23.82 -79.88
N VAL A 22 25.26 -23.47 -79.13
CA VAL A 22 25.37 -22.98 -77.76
C VAL A 22 25.10 -24.16 -76.82
N PRO A 23 25.96 -24.43 -75.81
CA PRO A 23 25.66 -25.46 -74.82
C PRO A 23 24.37 -25.09 -74.09
N SER A 24 23.50 -26.08 -73.87
CA SER A 24 22.26 -25.88 -73.12
C SER A 24 22.58 -25.42 -71.69
N THR A 25 21.88 -24.39 -71.24
CA THR A 25 22.05 -23.87 -69.87
C THR A 25 21.54 -24.89 -68.85
N LEU A 26 22.03 -24.80 -67.60
CA LEU A 26 21.54 -25.65 -66.52
C LEU A 26 20.02 -25.54 -66.37
N ILE A 27 19.49 -24.31 -66.43
CA ILE A 27 18.05 -24.02 -66.37
C ILE A 27 17.29 -24.79 -67.45
N SER A 28 17.70 -24.68 -68.72
CA SER A 28 17.00 -25.35 -69.83
C SER A 28 17.07 -26.88 -69.73
N GLN A 29 18.20 -27.43 -69.28
CA GLN A 29 18.35 -28.88 -69.08
C GLN A 29 17.42 -29.37 -67.97
N VAL A 30 17.38 -28.66 -66.84
CA VAL A 30 16.51 -29.01 -65.70
C VAL A 30 15.04 -28.88 -66.09
N GLU A 31 14.63 -27.79 -66.74
CA GLU A 31 13.24 -27.60 -67.18
C GLU A 31 12.78 -28.72 -68.11
N ALA A 32 13.59 -29.11 -69.10
CA ALA A 32 13.29 -30.24 -69.98
C ALA A 32 13.17 -31.58 -69.23
N LEU A 33 14.01 -31.79 -68.20
CA LEU A 33 13.92 -32.98 -67.34
C LEU A 33 12.66 -32.95 -66.46
N LEU A 34 12.27 -31.80 -65.93
CA LEU A 34 11.03 -31.64 -65.15
C LEU A 34 9.79 -31.82 -66.03
N GLU A 35 9.76 -31.28 -67.25
CA GLU A 35 8.68 -31.47 -68.22
C GLU A 35 8.51 -32.95 -68.61
N SER A 36 9.59 -33.71 -68.62
CA SER A 36 9.57 -35.16 -68.87
C SER A 36 9.34 -36.01 -67.61
N HIS A 37 8.98 -35.39 -66.48
CA HIS A 37 8.77 -36.05 -65.17
C HIS A 37 10.00 -36.82 -64.65
N ARG A 38 11.21 -36.46 -65.07
CA ARG A 38 12.49 -37.05 -64.64
C ARG A 38 13.14 -36.25 -63.52
N ILE A 39 12.46 -36.19 -62.38
CA ILE A 39 12.87 -35.37 -61.22
C ILE A 39 14.23 -35.79 -60.67
N GLU A 40 14.50 -37.09 -60.59
CA GLU A 40 15.76 -37.61 -60.01
C GLU A 40 16.99 -37.20 -60.83
N ASP A 41 16.89 -37.29 -62.16
CA ASP A 41 17.95 -36.84 -63.06
C ASP A 41 18.17 -35.31 -62.96
N ALA A 42 17.09 -34.54 -62.77
CA ALA A 42 17.17 -33.10 -62.55
C ALA A 42 17.87 -32.77 -61.22
N THR A 43 17.56 -33.50 -60.15
CA THR A 43 18.23 -33.35 -58.85
C THR A 43 19.71 -33.70 -58.92
N ASP A 44 20.07 -34.81 -59.59
CA ASP A 44 21.46 -35.24 -59.73
C ASP A 44 22.28 -34.24 -60.54
N LEU A 45 21.69 -33.66 -61.59
CA LEU A 45 22.32 -32.60 -62.38
C LEU A 45 22.57 -31.35 -61.53
N ALA A 46 21.59 -30.92 -60.74
CA ALA A 46 21.72 -29.77 -59.83
C ALA A 46 22.76 -30.00 -58.72
N GLU A 47 22.80 -31.21 -58.14
CA GLU A 47 23.77 -31.64 -57.13
C GLU A 47 25.19 -31.66 -57.70
N SER A 48 25.36 -32.19 -58.91
CA SER A 48 26.65 -32.21 -59.64
C SER A 48 27.20 -30.80 -59.87
N GLN A 49 26.34 -29.86 -60.29
CA GLN A 49 26.75 -28.47 -60.48
C GLN A 49 27.07 -27.77 -59.16
N ARG A 50 26.26 -27.99 -58.11
CA ARG A 50 26.54 -27.45 -56.77
C ARG A 50 27.90 -27.92 -56.23
N LYS A 51 28.27 -29.18 -56.42
CA LYS A 51 29.59 -29.71 -56.01
C LYS A 51 30.74 -29.07 -56.78
N LYS A 52 30.56 -28.80 -58.08
CA LYS A 52 31.57 -28.11 -58.91
C LYS A 52 31.80 -26.67 -58.46
N LEU A 53 30.73 -25.97 -58.07
CA LEU A 53 30.76 -24.56 -57.68
C LEU A 53 31.35 -24.30 -56.28
N GLN A 54 31.60 -25.34 -55.48
CA GLN A 54 32.30 -25.20 -54.18
C GLN A 54 33.77 -24.72 -54.33
N GLY A 55 34.34 -24.73 -55.54
CA GLY A 55 35.73 -24.30 -55.80
C GLY A 55 35.91 -22.92 -56.46
N SER A 56 34.86 -22.34 -57.05
CA SER A 56 34.89 -21.02 -57.69
C SER A 56 33.48 -20.44 -57.76
N VAL A 57 33.21 -19.31 -57.11
CA VAL A 57 31.84 -18.80 -56.95
C VAL A 57 31.69 -17.48 -57.72
N SER A 58 30.91 -17.49 -58.80
CA SER A 58 30.31 -16.28 -59.36
C SER A 58 28.89 -16.10 -58.81
N VAL A 59 28.41 -14.85 -58.70
CA VAL A 59 27.08 -14.54 -58.15
C VAL A 59 25.96 -15.11 -59.04
N ASP A 60 26.13 -15.01 -60.37
CA ASP A 60 25.12 -15.47 -61.34
C ASP A 60 24.90 -16.99 -61.26
N GLU A 61 25.95 -17.80 -61.09
CA GLU A 61 25.86 -19.26 -60.96
C GLU A 61 25.14 -19.70 -59.67
N VAL A 62 25.22 -18.89 -58.61
CA VAL A 62 24.51 -19.16 -57.35
C VAL A 62 23.01 -18.90 -57.50
N ASP A 63 22.62 -17.82 -58.18
CA ASP A 63 21.21 -17.52 -58.43
C ASP A 63 20.57 -18.50 -59.42
N GLU A 64 21.32 -18.98 -60.43
CA GLU A 64 20.88 -20.08 -61.30
C GLU A 64 20.62 -21.38 -60.50
N LEU A 65 21.50 -21.73 -59.56
CA LEU A 65 21.28 -22.88 -58.69
C LEU A 65 20.05 -22.69 -57.79
N ARG A 66 19.88 -21.50 -57.20
CA ARG A 66 18.70 -21.19 -56.36
C ARG A 66 17.42 -21.37 -57.16
N TYR A 67 17.36 -20.84 -58.37
CA TYR A 67 16.23 -21.04 -59.29
C TYR A 67 15.94 -22.52 -59.52
N VAL A 68 16.97 -23.28 -59.90
CA VAL A 68 16.87 -24.72 -60.21
C VAL A 68 16.32 -25.51 -59.03
N TYR A 69 16.87 -25.32 -57.82
CA TYR A 69 16.38 -26.00 -56.63
C TYR A 69 14.94 -25.58 -56.27
N GLN A 70 14.57 -24.31 -56.44
CA GLN A 70 13.19 -23.87 -56.22
C GLN A 70 12.22 -24.52 -57.22
N ARG A 71 12.59 -24.62 -58.52
CA ARG A 71 11.79 -25.29 -59.56
C ARG A 71 11.58 -26.77 -59.26
N ILE A 72 12.67 -27.48 -58.96
CA ILE A 72 12.62 -28.90 -58.56
C ILE A 72 11.75 -29.06 -57.32
N GLY A 73 11.93 -28.19 -56.31
CA GLY A 73 11.16 -28.22 -55.07
C GLY A 73 9.65 -28.10 -55.29
N PHE A 74 9.20 -27.16 -56.13
CA PHE A 74 7.78 -27.00 -56.44
C PHE A 74 7.22 -28.15 -57.27
N GLN A 75 8.02 -28.75 -58.16
CA GLN A 75 7.62 -29.97 -58.85
C GLN A 75 7.42 -31.13 -57.86
N CYS A 76 8.39 -31.38 -56.97
CA CYS A 76 8.27 -32.39 -55.91
C CYS A 76 7.06 -32.12 -55.01
N PHE A 77 6.78 -30.85 -54.70
CA PHE A 77 5.64 -30.44 -53.88
C PHE A 77 4.30 -30.75 -54.57
N ALA A 78 4.17 -30.46 -55.87
CA ALA A 78 2.99 -30.82 -56.66
C ALA A 78 2.80 -32.34 -56.79
N GLU A 79 3.90 -33.09 -56.79
CA GLU A 79 3.89 -34.56 -56.83
C GLU A 79 3.80 -35.21 -55.43
N THR A 80 3.53 -34.45 -54.37
CA THR A 80 3.42 -34.90 -52.97
C THR A 80 4.69 -35.52 -52.38
N ARG A 81 5.86 -35.31 -53.00
CA ARG A 81 7.19 -35.68 -52.50
C ARG A 81 7.70 -34.62 -51.51
N PHE A 82 6.99 -34.44 -50.40
CA PHE A 82 7.22 -33.34 -49.45
C PHE A 82 8.63 -33.30 -48.85
N ALA A 83 9.25 -34.47 -48.62
CA ALA A 83 10.59 -34.56 -48.06
C ALA A 83 11.65 -33.92 -48.96
N GLU A 84 11.61 -34.27 -50.25
CA GLU A 84 12.54 -33.74 -51.25
C GLU A 84 12.25 -32.29 -51.55
N ALA A 85 10.96 -31.91 -51.61
CA ALA A 85 10.54 -30.53 -51.77
C ALA A 85 11.14 -29.65 -50.67
N ALA A 86 10.99 -30.04 -49.41
CA ALA A 86 11.54 -29.31 -48.25
C ALA A 86 13.07 -29.12 -48.35
N ASN A 87 13.81 -30.18 -48.72
CA ASN A 87 15.25 -30.11 -48.92
C ASN A 87 15.63 -29.15 -50.05
N CYS A 88 14.94 -29.24 -51.19
CA CYS A 88 15.16 -28.36 -52.33
C CYS A 88 14.83 -26.90 -52.00
N PHE A 89 13.74 -26.63 -51.30
CA PHE A 89 13.39 -25.29 -50.83
C PHE A 89 14.44 -24.72 -49.87
N PHE A 90 14.99 -25.55 -48.98
CA PHE A 90 16.05 -25.13 -48.07
C PHE A 90 17.34 -24.78 -48.82
N ILE A 91 17.77 -25.63 -49.77
CA ILE A 91 18.99 -25.41 -50.56
C ILE A 91 18.81 -24.21 -51.50
N GLY A 92 17.63 -24.07 -52.11
CA GLY A 92 17.27 -22.99 -53.01
C GLY A 92 16.98 -21.64 -52.34
N GLU A 93 17.15 -21.54 -51.01
CA GLU A 93 16.90 -20.33 -50.22
C GLU A 93 15.50 -19.71 -50.46
N LEU A 94 14.48 -20.57 -50.58
CA LEU A 94 13.11 -20.12 -50.80
C LEU A 94 12.61 -19.30 -49.61
N ASP A 95 11.86 -18.22 -49.89
CA ASP A 95 11.13 -17.49 -48.85
C ASP A 95 10.08 -18.41 -48.20
N PRO A 96 10.16 -18.70 -46.89
CA PRO A 96 9.25 -19.64 -46.23
C PRO A 96 7.78 -19.27 -46.35
N ARG A 97 7.47 -17.98 -46.51
CA ARG A 97 6.09 -17.48 -46.67
C ARG A 97 5.41 -18.08 -47.91
N LEU A 98 6.16 -18.46 -48.96
CA LEU A 98 5.60 -19.07 -50.18
C LEU A 98 5.11 -20.49 -49.93
N VAL A 99 5.82 -21.25 -49.09
CA VAL A 99 5.37 -22.60 -48.73
C VAL A 99 4.20 -22.48 -47.76
N ILE A 100 4.32 -21.59 -46.77
CA ILE A 100 3.28 -21.34 -45.75
C ILE A 100 1.97 -20.83 -46.37
N SER A 101 1.99 -20.18 -47.54
CA SER A 101 0.75 -19.73 -48.20
C SER A 101 -0.20 -20.87 -48.56
N TYR A 102 0.30 -22.10 -48.74
CA TYR A 102 -0.50 -23.30 -48.98
C TYR A 102 -1.06 -23.94 -47.68
N TYR A 103 -0.63 -23.46 -46.51
CA TYR A 103 -1.08 -23.94 -45.20
C TYR A 103 -1.98 -22.90 -44.53
N LEU A 104 -3.18 -22.70 -45.09
CA LEU A 104 -4.10 -21.62 -44.67
C LEU A 104 -4.41 -21.63 -43.16
N ASN A 105 -4.58 -22.82 -42.56
CA ASN A 105 -4.83 -22.98 -41.13
C ASN A 105 -3.65 -22.49 -40.25
N LEU A 106 -2.42 -22.68 -40.73
CA LEU A 106 -1.20 -22.27 -40.02
C LEU A 106 -0.88 -20.79 -40.28
N ARG A 107 -1.10 -20.32 -41.51
CA ARG A 107 -0.90 -18.93 -41.94
C ARG A 107 -1.78 -17.94 -41.16
N GLY A 108 -3.06 -18.24 -40.98
CA GLY A 108 -4.01 -17.30 -40.38
C GLY A 108 -4.02 -15.95 -41.10
N SER A 109 -4.01 -14.86 -40.32
CA SER A 109 -4.06 -13.47 -40.83
C SER A 109 -2.70 -12.78 -40.98
N MET A 110 -1.59 -13.51 -40.89
CA MET A 110 -0.24 -12.92 -40.77
C MET A 110 0.25 -12.16 -42.01
N PHE A 111 -0.16 -12.56 -43.21
CA PHE A 111 0.18 -11.89 -44.47
C PHE A 111 -0.90 -12.19 -45.52
N THR A 112 -1.03 -11.34 -46.53
CA THR A 112 -2.05 -11.39 -47.60
C THR A 112 -1.40 -11.45 -48.99
N SER A 113 -2.20 -11.45 -50.06
CA SER A 113 -1.71 -11.35 -51.45
C SER A 113 -1.07 -10.00 -51.79
N ASP A 114 -1.35 -8.97 -50.99
CA ASP A 114 -0.84 -7.61 -51.21
C ASP A 114 0.59 -7.45 -50.70
N ASP A 115 1.08 -8.39 -49.88
CA ASP A 115 2.45 -8.41 -49.40
C ASP A 115 3.41 -8.82 -50.51
N SER A 116 4.36 -7.93 -50.84
CA SER A 116 5.33 -8.20 -51.89
C SER A 116 6.34 -9.28 -51.48
N MET A 117 6.51 -10.27 -52.36
CA MET A 117 7.47 -11.36 -52.18
C MET A 117 8.36 -11.48 -53.42
N HIS A 118 9.66 -11.66 -53.21
CA HIS A 118 10.59 -11.88 -54.31
C HIS A 118 10.59 -13.36 -54.71
N VAL A 119 10.15 -13.62 -55.94
CA VAL A 119 10.12 -14.96 -56.55
C VAL A 119 10.69 -14.84 -57.95
N PHE A 120 11.45 -15.84 -58.40
CA PHE A 120 11.85 -15.90 -59.79
C PHE A 120 10.61 -16.11 -60.68
N VAL A 121 10.53 -15.37 -61.79
CA VAL A 121 9.36 -15.42 -62.69
C VAL A 121 9.04 -16.84 -63.14
N GLY A 122 10.05 -17.59 -63.61
CA GLY A 122 9.85 -18.98 -64.02
C GLY A 122 9.47 -19.92 -62.88
N VAL A 123 9.80 -19.60 -61.62
CA VAL A 123 9.29 -20.36 -60.47
C VAL A 123 7.82 -20.06 -60.26
N ALA A 124 7.42 -18.78 -60.29
CA ALA A 124 6.04 -18.36 -60.09
C ALA A 124 5.08 -18.94 -61.14
N GLU A 125 5.50 -19.04 -62.40
CA GLU A 125 4.71 -19.65 -63.50
C GLU A 125 4.41 -21.14 -63.28
N HIS A 126 5.25 -21.83 -62.51
CA HIS A 126 5.16 -23.28 -62.31
C HIS A 126 4.87 -23.67 -60.85
N MET A 127 4.46 -22.71 -60.03
CA MET A 127 3.90 -23.01 -58.72
C MET A 127 2.57 -23.76 -58.88
N PRO A 128 2.21 -24.65 -57.94
CA PRO A 128 0.91 -25.33 -57.96
C PRO A 128 -0.25 -24.34 -58.10
N THR A 129 -1.23 -24.70 -58.93
CA THR A 129 -2.44 -23.88 -59.14
C THR A 129 -3.43 -23.99 -57.97
N GLU A 130 -3.29 -25.03 -57.17
CA GLU A 130 -4.11 -25.37 -56.03
C GLU A 130 -3.89 -24.40 -54.86
N THR A 131 -4.94 -24.16 -54.07
CA THR A 131 -4.92 -23.16 -53.00
C THR A 131 -4.35 -23.66 -51.68
N SER A 132 -4.34 -24.98 -51.45
CA SER A 132 -3.89 -25.57 -50.19
C SER A 132 -3.14 -26.88 -50.39
N VAL A 133 -2.35 -27.27 -49.39
CA VAL A 133 -1.68 -28.58 -49.40
C VAL A 133 -2.68 -29.74 -49.44
N GLU A 134 -3.83 -29.59 -48.78
CA GLU A 134 -4.90 -30.59 -48.86
C GLU A 134 -5.42 -30.72 -50.29
N ASP A 135 -5.59 -29.61 -51.01
CA ASP A 135 -6.02 -29.61 -52.41
C ASP A 135 -4.96 -30.21 -53.35
N ILE A 136 -3.67 -29.94 -53.11
CA ILE A 136 -2.55 -30.54 -53.85
C ILE A 136 -2.58 -32.06 -53.68
N VAL A 137 -2.69 -32.53 -52.44
CA VAL A 137 -2.79 -33.98 -52.13
C VAL A 137 -4.02 -34.59 -52.80
N VAL A 138 -5.19 -33.95 -52.70
CA VAL A 138 -6.42 -34.46 -53.31
C VAL A 138 -6.30 -34.53 -54.84
N THR A 139 -5.74 -33.50 -55.46
CA THR A 139 -5.59 -33.44 -56.93
C THR A 139 -4.59 -34.48 -57.43
N ASN A 140 -3.49 -34.66 -56.72
CA ASN A 140 -2.53 -35.73 -57.01
C ASN A 140 -3.17 -37.13 -56.89
N LEU A 141 -3.93 -37.38 -55.82
CA LEU A 141 -4.63 -38.65 -55.63
C LEU A 141 -5.66 -38.89 -56.74
N VAL A 142 -6.40 -37.87 -57.15
CA VAL A 142 -7.35 -37.96 -58.28
C VAL A 142 -6.61 -38.27 -59.58
N ARG A 143 -5.49 -37.59 -59.87
CA ARG A 143 -4.69 -37.80 -61.08
C ARG A 143 -4.15 -39.23 -61.19
N ASN A 144 -3.74 -39.83 -60.07
CA ASN A 144 -3.09 -41.13 -60.04
C ASN A 144 -4.05 -42.32 -59.86
N TYR A 145 -5.22 -42.12 -59.23
CA TYR A 145 -6.10 -43.22 -58.83
C TYR A 145 -7.56 -43.11 -59.32
N SER A 146 -7.99 -41.98 -59.89
CA SER A 146 -9.34 -41.83 -60.47
C SER A 146 -9.42 -42.45 -61.88
N PRO A 147 -10.53 -43.09 -62.28
CA PRO A 147 -11.77 -43.34 -61.53
C PRO A 147 -11.79 -44.71 -60.82
N HIS A 148 -10.64 -45.34 -60.62
CA HIS A 148 -10.53 -46.77 -60.30
C HIS A 148 -10.82 -47.12 -58.83
N ILE A 149 -11.18 -46.15 -57.99
CA ILE A 149 -11.50 -46.32 -56.56
C ILE A 149 -12.97 -45.97 -56.30
N SER A 150 -13.74 -46.94 -55.77
CA SER A 150 -15.15 -46.77 -55.39
C SER A 150 -15.31 -46.27 -53.94
N PRO A 151 -16.37 -45.49 -53.61
CA PRO A 151 -17.37 -44.90 -54.50
C PRO A 151 -16.84 -43.67 -55.28
N ASN A 152 -15.78 -43.01 -54.81
CA ASN A 152 -15.05 -41.94 -55.49
C ASN A 152 -13.70 -41.74 -54.78
N THR A 153 -12.61 -41.49 -55.51
CA THR A 153 -11.25 -41.21 -55.00
C THR A 153 -11.19 -40.09 -53.95
N ARG A 154 -12.18 -39.19 -53.89
CA ARG A 154 -12.25 -38.14 -52.86
C ARG A 154 -12.79 -38.61 -51.50
N THR A 155 -13.69 -39.59 -51.51
CA THR A 155 -14.48 -40.01 -50.34
C THR A 155 -14.21 -41.44 -49.90
N ALA A 156 -13.48 -42.22 -50.70
CA ALA A 156 -13.17 -43.59 -50.35
C ALA A 156 -12.29 -43.65 -49.08
N PRO A 157 -12.52 -44.61 -48.17
CA PRO A 157 -11.80 -44.69 -46.89
C PRO A 157 -10.28 -44.77 -47.05
N LEU A 158 -9.79 -45.60 -47.98
CA LEU A 158 -8.35 -45.79 -48.25
C LEU A 158 -7.67 -44.48 -48.68
N THR A 159 -8.29 -43.74 -49.59
CA THR A 159 -7.78 -42.44 -50.05
C THR A 159 -7.90 -41.35 -48.98
N ALA A 160 -8.89 -41.46 -48.08
CA ALA A 160 -9.02 -40.54 -46.95
C ALA A 160 -7.93 -40.77 -45.89
N GLU A 161 -7.56 -42.02 -45.61
CA GLU A 161 -6.43 -42.36 -44.75
C GLU A 161 -5.10 -41.91 -45.37
N LEU A 162 -4.88 -42.23 -46.65
CA LEU A 162 -3.67 -41.79 -47.36
C LEU A 162 -3.56 -40.27 -47.39
N ARG A 163 -4.67 -39.55 -47.62
CA ARG A 163 -4.70 -38.08 -47.53
C ARG A 163 -4.26 -37.59 -46.16
N LYS A 164 -4.74 -38.20 -45.07
CA LYS A 164 -4.32 -37.84 -43.71
C LYS A 164 -2.84 -38.07 -43.48
N ILE A 165 -2.30 -39.20 -43.97
CA ILE A 165 -0.87 -39.54 -43.86
C ILE A 165 -0.02 -38.52 -44.63
N LEU A 166 -0.38 -38.22 -45.87
CA LEU A 166 0.35 -37.26 -46.70
C LEU A 166 0.29 -35.83 -46.13
N VAL A 167 -0.84 -35.40 -45.58
CA VAL A 167 -0.95 -34.10 -44.91
C VAL A 167 -0.14 -34.06 -43.61
N ALA A 168 -0.14 -35.15 -42.83
CA ALA A 168 0.71 -35.26 -41.64
C ALA A 168 2.20 -35.20 -42.02
N GLU A 169 2.62 -35.94 -43.05
CA GLU A 169 3.98 -35.86 -43.58
C GLU A 169 4.31 -34.45 -44.06
N ALA A 170 3.41 -33.79 -44.80
CA ALA A 170 3.62 -32.42 -45.25
C ALA A 170 3.82 -31.45 -44.09
N ASN A 171 3.11 -31.62 -42.97
CA ASN A 171 3.29 -30.82 -41.76
C ASN A 171 4.62 -31.09 -41.06
N GLU A 172 5.05 -32.35 -40.96
CA GLU A 172 6.37 -32.72 -40.39
C GLU A 172 7.53 -32.21 -41.26
N ARG A 173 7.39 -32.24 -42.59
CA ARG A 173 8.40 -31.71 -43.51
C ARG A 173 8.44 -30.19 -43.50
N LEU A 174 7.29 -29.53 -43.39
CA LEU A 174 7.23 -28.08 -43.17
C LEU A 174 7.94 -27.71 -41.86
N GLU A 175 7.68 -28.44 -40.78
CA GLU A 175 8.34 -28.22 -39.50
C GLU A 175 9.87 -28.34 -39.63
N SER A 176 10.36 -29.43 -40.22
CA SER A 176 11.80 -29.65 -40.45
C SER A 176 12.43 -28.52 -41.27
N PHE A 177 11.77 -28.09 -42.36
CA PHE A 177 12.20 -26.99 -43.21
C PHE A 177 12.32 -25.67 -42.43
N LEU A 178 11.29 -25.32 -41.66
CA LEU A 178 11.25 -24.08 -40.88
C LEU A 178 12.28 -24.10 -39.73
N THR A 179 12.49 -25.26 -39.09
CA THR A 179 13.52 -25.45 -38.07
C THR A 179 14.91 -25.23 -38.65
N SER A 180 15.24 -25.87 -39.78
CA SER A 180 16.52 -25.64 -40.47
C SER A 180 16.69 -24.20 -40.94
N TRP A 181 15.61 -23.55 -41.39
CA TRP A 181 15.64 -22.13 -41.76
C TRP A 181 15.98 -21.24 -40.56
N ARG A 182 15.38 -21.52 -39.40
CA ARG A 182 15.64 -20.80 -38.14
C ARG A 182 17.07 -21.02 -37.64
N GLU A 183 17.62 -22.22 -37.77
CA GLU A 183 19.03 -22.51 -37.45
C GLU A 183 20.00 -21.77 -38.36
N ARG A 184 19.75 -21.75 -39.67
CA ARG A 184 20.56 -20.98 -40.63
C ARG A 184 20.54 -19.49 -40.30
N ARG A 185 19.38 -18.94 -39.95
CA ARG A 185 19.26 -17.55 -39.47
C ARG A 185 20.12 -17.30 -38.24
N LYS A 186 20.22 -18.24 -37.29
CA LYS A 186 21.09 -18.09 -36.11
C LYS A 186 22.57 -18.07 -36.49
N ALA A 187 22.97 -18.84 -37.51
CA ALA A 187 24.35 -18.91 -37.97
C ALA A 187 24.79 -17.69 -38.81
N GLN A 188 23.84 -16.96 -39.41
CA GLN A 188 24.11 -15.77 -40.22
C GLN A 188 23.86 -14.49 -39.40
N GLU A 189 24.91 -13.81 -38.94
CA GLU A 189 24.81 -12.58 -38.12
C GLU A 189 24.30 -11.34 -38.88
N THR A 190 24.06 -11.42 -40.19
CA THR A 190 23.64 -10.28 -41.03
C THR A 190 22.11 -10.11 -41.07
N PRO A 191 21.58 -8.87 -41.08
CA PRO A 191 20.14 -8.58 -41.07
C PRO A 191 19.51 -8.73 -42.47
N SER A 192 19.70 -9.89 -43.11
CA SER A 192 19.11 -10.19 -44.42
C SER A 192 17.59 -10.41 -44.33
N PHE A 193 17.10 -10.88 -43.18
CA PHE A 193 15.71 -11.31 -43.03
C PHE A 193 14.78 -10.20 -42.54
N THR A 194 13.67 -10.02 -43.24
CA THR A 194 12.60 -9.08 -42.85
C THR A 194 11.97 -9.50 -41.53
N LYS A 195 11.42 -8.54 -40.77
CA LYS A 195 10.69 -8.83 -39.53
C LYS A 195 9.50 -9.76 -39.79
N LEU A 196 8.77 -9.55 -40.89
CA LEU A 196 7.60 -10.35 -41.25
C LEU A 196 7.97 -11.82 -41.49
N GLN A 197 9.07 -12.11 -42.19
CA GLN A 197 9.55 -13.49 -42.36
C GLN A 197 9.80 -14.17 -41.01
N ARG A 198 10.46 -13.48 -40.08
CA ARG A 198 10.73 -14.01 -38.74
C ARG A 198 9.45 -14.28 -37.96
N GLN A 199 8.50 -13.36 -38.01
CA GLN A 199 7.22 -13.49 -37.33
C GLN A 199 6.42 -14.69 -37.84
N VAL A 200 6.35 -14.84 -39.16
CA VAL A 200 5.62 -15.94 -39.80
C VAL A 200 6.25 -17.29 -39.44
N VAL A 201 7.58 -17.41 -39.55
CA VAL A 201 8.29 -18.67 -39.27
C VAL A 201 8.14 -19.06 -37.79
N ASP A 202 8.42 -18.15 -36.86
CA ASP A 202 8.33 -18.46 -35.41
C ASP A 202 6.88 -18.79 -35.00
N THR A 203 5.89 -18.08 -35.56
CA THR A 203 4.46 -18.33 -35.27
C THR A 203 3.98 -19.67 -35.81
N VAL A 204 4.32 -20.01 -37.06
CA VAL A 204 3.93 -21.30 -37.67
C VAL A 204 4.62 -22.47 -36.97
N LEU A 205 5.91 -22.35 -36.61
CA LEU A 205 6.62 -23.38 -35.85
C LEU A 205 5.93 -23.68 -34.52
N VAL A 206 5.48 -22.67 -33.79
CA VAL A 206 4.75 -22.86 -32.54
C VAL A 206 3.41 -23.55 -32.76
N LYS A 207 2.66 -23.17 -33.80
CA LYS A 207 1.41 -23.86 -34.17
C LYS A 207 1.66 -25.33 -34.50
N LEU A 208 2.71 -25.62 -35.28
CA LEU A 208 3.11 -26.99 -35.65
C LEU A 208 3.55 -27.81 -34.43
N TYR A 209 4.38 -27.26 -33.54
CA TYR A 209 4.79 -27.98 -32.32
C TYR A 209 3.61 -28.26 -31.38
N ALA A 210 2.62 -27.37 -31.34
CA ALA A 210 1.40 -27.60 -30.60
C ALA A 210 0.58 -28.75 -31.20
N GLU A 211 0.38 -28.77 -32.53
CA GLU A 211 -0.40 -29.81 -33.23
C GLU A 211 0.32 -31.17 -33.24
N LEU A 212 1.65 -31.18 -33.42
CA LEU A 212 2.49 -32.38 -33.40
C LEU A 212 2.81 -32.87 -31.98
N LYS A 213 2.32 -32.19 -30.93
CA LYS A 213 2.56 -32.50 -29.51
C LYS A 213 4.04 -32.56 -29.11
N LYS A 214 4.87 -31.75 -29.78
CA LYS A 214 6.32 -31.59 -29.52
C LYS A 214 6.55 -30.54 -28.42
N THR A 215 6.26 -30.92 -27.16
CA THR A 215 6.25 -29.97 -26.01
C THR A 215 7.64 -29.44 -25.65
N GLN A 216 8.69 -30.25 -25.78
CA GLN A 216 10.06 -29.83 -25.47
C GLN A 216 10.55 -28.77 -26.47
N GLU A 217 10.33 -29.00 -27.76
CA GLU A 217 10.70 -28.07 -28.83
C GLU A 217 9.89 -26.77 -28.73
N LEU A 218 8.62 -26.87 -28.35
CA LEU A 218 7.77 -25.71 -28.05
C LEU A 218 8.38 -24.83 -26.95
N TYR A 219 8.74 -25.41 -25.80
CA TYR A 219 9.36 -24.66 -24.72
C TYR A 219 10.72 -24.08 -25.11
N ASN A 220 11.52 -24.81 -25.90
CA ASN A 220 12.80 -24.30 -26.39
C ASN A 220 12.63 -23.05 -27.25
N ILE A 221 11.66 -23.03 -28.18
CA ILE A 221 11.37 -21.82 -28.97
C ILE A 221 10.92 -20.67 -28.07
N LEU A 222 10.05 -20.96 -27.10
CA LEU A 222 9.52 -19.94 -26.19
C LEU A 222 10.56 -19.37 -25.23
N LEU A 223 11.66 -20.08 -24.93
CA LEU A 223 12.75 -19.57 -24.11
C LEU A 223 13.70 -18.67 -24.91
N GLU A 224 13.96 -19.04 -26.17
CA GLU A 224 14.82 -18.29 -27.09
C GLU A 224 14.22 -16.93 -27.53
N PRO A 225 15.02 -16.02 -28.12
CA PRO A 225 14.49 -14.83 -28.77
C PRO A 225 13.63 -15.24 -29.98
N HIS A 226 12.39 -14.76 -30.00
CA HIS A 226 11.38 -15.12 -30.99
C HIS A 226 10.50 -13.92 -31.35
N ASP A 227 9.98 -13.89 -32.57
CA ASP A 227 9.10 -12.84 -33.08
C ASP A 227 7.64 -13.34 -33.20
N ILE A 228 7.12 -14.08 -32.22
CA ILE A 228 5.79 -14.73 -32.28
C ILE A 228 4.62 -13.72 -32.22
N VAL A 229 3.60 -13.93 -33.06
CA VAL A 229 2.30 -13.23 -33.01
C VAL A 229 1.36 -13.97 -32.05
N VAL A 230 1.14 -13.42 -30.85
CA VAL A 230 0.40 -14.10 -29.76
C VAL A 230 -1.05 -14.39 -30.13
N ASP A 231 -1.75 -13.44 -30.77
CA ASP A 231 -3.18 -13.57 -31.10
C ASP A 231 -3.48 -14.75 -32.04
N GLU A 232 -2.52 -15.09 -32.91
CA GLU A 232 -2.62 -16.21 -33.84
C GLU A 232 -2.37 -17.57 -33.17
N VAL A 233 -1.52 -17.59 -32.13
CA VAL A 233 -1.11 -18.82 -31.42
C VAL A 233 -2.07 -19.18 -30.28
N GLU A 234 -2.64 -18.18 -29.62
CA GLU A 234 -3.57 -18.32 -28.49
C GLU A 234 -4.69 -19.37 -28.76
N PRO A 235 -5.44 -19.35 -29.88
CA PRO A 235 -6.50 -20.32 -30.13
C PRO A 235 -5.99 -21.74 -30.41
N VAL A 236 -4.75 -21.90 -30.88
CA VAL A 236 -4.15 -23.21 -31.16
C VAL A 236 -3.69 -23.86 -29.86
N LEU A 237 -2.99 -23.13 -29.00
CA LEU A 237 -2.55 -23.63 -27.69
C LEU A 237 -3.71 -24.02 -26.78
N LYS A 238 -4.80 -23.23 -26.78
CA LYS A 238 -6.01 -23.55 -26.02
C LYS A 238 -6.68 -24.84 -26.50
N ARG A 239 -6.77 -25.05 -27.82
CA ARG A 239 -7.34 -26.28 -28.40
C ARG A 239 -6.52 -27.52 -28.07
N ASN A 240 -5.20 -27.37 -27.99
CA ASN A 240 -4.28 -28.47 -27.71
C ASN A 240 -3.98 -28.66 -26.21
N GLY A 241 -4.56 -27.84 -25.32
CA GLY A 241 -4.40 -27.95 -23.87
C GLY A 241 -3.01 -27.58 -23.34
N GLN A 242 -2.22 -26.82 -24.10
CA GLN A 242 -0.86 -26.42 -23.72
C GLN A 242 -0.86 -25.05 -23.01
N TYR A 243 -1.27 -25.03 -21.74
CA TYR A 243 -1.50 -23.80 -20.98
C TYR A 243 -0.20 -23.20 -20.42
N ASN A 244 0.80 -24.02 -20.10
CA ASN A 244 2.12 -23.54 -19.66
C ASN A 244 2.84 -22.75 -20.76
N ALA A 245 2.78 -23.23 -22.01
CA ALA A 245 3.28 -22.49 -23.18
C ALA A 245 2.62 -21.11 -23.33
N LEU A 246 1.30 -21.05 -23.10
CA LEU A 246 0.54 -19.81 -23.12
C LEU A 246 0.96 -18.87 -21.98
N CYS A 247 1.22 -19.41 -20.78
CA CYS A 247 1.73 -18.63 -19.65
C CYS A 247 3.11 -18.02 -19.94
N MET A 248 4.00 -18.77 -20.57
CA MET A 248 5.33 -18.29 -20.99
C MET A 248 5.21 -17.13 -21.99
N LEU A 249 4.30 -17.25 -22.97
CA LEU A 249 4.03 -16.19 -23.94
C LEU A 249 3.48 -14.92 -23.28
N TYR A 250 2.52 -15.04 -22.35
CA TYR A 250 1.99 -13.87 -21.64
C TYR A 250 3.01 -13.21 -20.74
N ARG A 251 3.89 -14.00 -20.10
CA ARG A 251 4.98 -13.45 -19.28
C ARG A 251 6.00 -12.67 -20.12
N LYS A 252 6.31 -13.13 -21.33
CA LYS A 252 7.21 -12.42 -22.26
C LYS A 252 6.57 -11.19 -22.91
N SER A 253 5.29 -11.26 -23.25
CA SER A 253 4.55 -10.11 -23.82
C SER A 253 4.20 -9.04 -22.77
N GLY A 254 4.20 -9.40 -21.49
CA GLY A 254 3.84 -8.50 -20.39
C GLY A 254 2.34 -8.40 -20.12
N ASP A 255 1.54 -9.28 -20.73
CA ASP A 255 0.08 -9.32 -20.58
C ASP A 255 -0.35 -10.02 -19.29
N ASP A 256 -0.09 -9.36 -18.16
CA ASP A 256 -0.37 -9.90 -16.82
C ASP A 256 -1.86 -10.24 -16.61
N ARG A 257 -2.78 -9.51 -17.26
CA ARG A 257 -4.23 -9.74 -17.16
C ARG A 257 -4.64 -11.10 -17.71
N LYS A 258 -4.18 -11.42 -18.92
CA LYS A 258 -4.47 -12.70 -19.58
C LYS A 258 -3.81 -13.84 -18.82
N LEU A 259 -2.58 -13.64 -18.33
CA LEU A 259 -1.87 -14.63 -17.51
C LEU A 259 -2.62 -15.00 -16.23
N LEU A 260 -3.12 -14.00 -15.51
CA LEU A 260 -3.89 -14.22 -14.28
C LEU A 260 -5.23 -14.94 -14.57
N ASP A 261 -5.87 -14.65 -15.71
CA ASP A 261 -7.07 -15.37 -16.15
C ASP A 261 -6.79 -16.86 -16.43
N VAL A 262 -5.66 -17.18 -17.09
CA VAL A 262 -5.23 -18.58 -17.29
C VAL A 262 -5.02 -19.28 -15.95
N TRP A 263 -4.31 -18.67 -15.02
CA TRP A 263 -4.10 -19.25 -13.69
C TRP A 263 -5.40 -19.40 -12.91
N SER A 264 -6.35 -18.46 -13.02
CA SER A 264 -7.65 -18.62 -12.36
C SER A 264 -8.43 -19.84 -12.85
N LYS A 265 -8.39 -20.13 -14.16
CA LYS A 265 -9.05 -21.29 -14.77
C LYS A 265 -8.36 -22.60 -14.41
N LEU A 266 -7.03 -22.59 -14.27
CA LEU A 266 -6.27 -23.72 -13.75
C LEU A 266 -6.60 -24.00 -12.27
N ILE A 267 -6.76 -22.96 -11.47
CA ILE A 267 -7.11 -23.07 -10.04
C ILE A 267 -8.56 -23.54 -9.86
N ASP A 268 -9.46 -23.09 -10.74
CA ASP A 268 -10.87 -23.51 -10.74
C ASP A 268 -11.07 -24.94 -11.24
N GLY A 269 -10.01 -25.57 -11.77
CA GLY A 269 -10.05 -26.90 -12.31
C GLY A 269 -10.76 -27.00 -13.66
N GLU A 270 -11.07 -25.86 -14.30
CA GLU A 270 -11.57 -25.84 -15.68
C GLU A 270 -10.50 -26.32 -16.64
N TRP A 271 -9.24 -25.96 -16.35
CA TRP A 271 -8.06 -26.36 -17.11
C TRP A 271 -7.11 -27.18 -16.22
N THR A 272 -6.44 -28.17 -16.81
CA THR A 272 -5.44 -29.01 -16.13
C THR A 272 -4.19 -29.08 -16.99
N ASP A 273 -3.05 -28.75 -16.39
CA ASP A 273 -1.74 -28.83 -17.05
C ASP A 273 -0.74 -29.44 -16.04
N GLU A 274 -0.13 -30.57 -16.39
CA GLU A 274 0.82 -31.28 -15.53
C GLU A 274 2.12 -30.49 -15.33
N ASP A 275 2.45 -29.57 -16.25
CA ASP A 275 3.67 -28.76 -16.19
C ASP A 275 3.53 -27.57 -15.22
N ILE A 276 2.35 -27.33 -14.63
CA ILE A 276 2.08 -26.24 -13.68
C ILE A 276 1.71 -26.81 -12.30
N PRO A 277 2.70 -27.12 -11.45
CA PRO A 277 2.46 -27.82 -10.17
C PRO A 277 1.76 -26.96 -9.10
N ASP A 278 1.97 -25.63 -9.08
CA ASP A 278 1.29 -24.73 -8.14
C ASP A 278 0.95 -23.36 -8.78
N PRO A 279 -0.19 -23.27 -9.50
CA PRO A 279 -0.63 -22.01 -10.11
C PRO A 279 -0.95 -20.92 -9.08
N LEU A 280 -1.35 -21.29 -7.85
CA LEU A 280 -1.67 -20.33 -6.78
C LEU A 280 -0.43 -19.58 -6.30
N SER A 281 0.67 -20.29 -6.06
CA SER A 281 1.91 -19.65 -5.61
C SER A 281 2.51 -18.75 -6.69
N ASN A 282 2.45 -19.18 -7.95
CA ASN A 282 2.90 -18.38 -9.10
C ASN A 282 2.08 -17.09 -9.25
N MET A 283 0.75 -17.18 -9.10
CA MET A 283 -0.15 -16.03 -9.12
C MET A 283 0.15 -15.01 -8.02
N VAL A 284 0.35 -15.47 -6.78
CA VAL A 284 0.70 -14.58 -5.66
C VAL A 284 2.09 -13.95 -5.85
N ALA A 285 3.06 -14.71 -6.37
CA ALA A 285 4.40 -14.20 -6.65
C ALA A 285 4.36 -13.06 -7.69
N LEU A 286 3.62 -13.24 -8.80
CA LEU A 286 3.49 -12.22 -9.84
C LEU A 286 2.78 -10.96 -9.34
N LEU A 287 1.70 -11.12 -8.56
CA LEU A 287 0.98 -9.97 -7.99
C LEU A 287 1.83 -9.18 -6.99
N ASN A 288 2.70 -9.86 -6.23
CA ASN A 288 3.66 -9.22 -5.33
C ASN A 288 4.81 -8.52 -6.07
N GLU A 289 5.25 -9.06 -7.21
CA GLU A 289 6.31 -8.49 -8.05
C GLU A 289 5.83 -7.19 -8.73
N LYS A 290 4.67 -7.25 -9.40
CA LYS A 290 4.14 -6.12 -10.19
C LYS A 290 3.54 -5.00 -9.33
N ARG A 291 3.04 -5.31 -8.13
CA ARG A 291 2.40 -4.36 -7.19
C ARG A 291 1.30 -3.49 -7.84
N ASP A 292 0.62 -3.98 -8.87
CA ASP A 292 -0.52 -3.27 -9.49
C ASP A 292 -1.75 -3.37 -8.58
N ARG A 293 -2.13 -2.23 -8.01
CA ARG A 293 -3.25 -2.10 -7.06
C ARG A 293 -4.57 -2.66 -7.60
N THR A 294 -4.89 -2.42 -8.87
CA THR A 294 -6.19 -2.80 -9.44
C THR A 294 -6.28 -4.31 -9.57
N LEU A 295 -5.21 -4.93 -10.05
CA LEU A 295 -5.07 -6.38 -10.17
C LEU A 295 -5.02 -7.04 -8.79
N THR A 296 -4.24 -6.49 -7.85
CA THR A 296 -4.16 -7.01 -6.47
C THR A 296 -5.50 -6.98 -5.76
N GLN A 297 -6.32 -5.92 -5.94
CA GLN A 297 -7.66 -5.85 -5.35
C GLN A 297 -8.63 -6.87 -5.97
N HIS A 298 -8.70 -6.92 -7.31
CA HIS A 298 -9.59 -7.84 -8.02
C HIS A 298 -9.28 -9.30 -7.70
N TRP A 299 -8.00 -9.69 -7.86
CA TRP A 299 -7.55 -11.05 -7.63
C TRP A 299 -7.41 -11.39 -6.15
N GLY A 300 -7.13 -10.41 -5.30
CA GLY A 300 -7.16 -10.58 -3.84
C GLY A 300 -8.57 -10.91 -3.35
N LEU A 301 -9.61 -10.20 -3.81
CA LEU A 301 -11.00 -10.51 -3.51
C LEU A 301 -11.39 -11.92 -4.01
N TRP A 302 -11.00 -12.25 -5.23
CA TRP A 302 -11.24 -13.59 -5.79
C TRP A 302 -10.54 -14.69 -4.96
N LEU A 303 -9.32 -14.45 -4.49
CA LEU A 303 -8.58 -15.37 -3.62
C LEU A 303 -9.22 -15.49 -2.23
N THR A 304 -9.75 -14.42 -1.64
CA THR A 304 -10.37 -14.48 -0.30
C THR A 304 -11.56 -15.43 -0.21
N LYS A 305 -12.28 -15.66 -1.32
CA LYS A 305 -13.39 -16.63 -1.41
C LYS A 305 -12.92 -18.09 -1.32
N ARG A 306 -11.72 -18.40 -1.83
CA ARG A 306 -11.16 -19.76 -1.86
C ARG A 306 -10.17 -20.01 -0.72
N ASN A 307 -9.16 -19.15 -0.62
CA ASN A 307 -8.12 -19.22 0.39
C ASN A 307 -8.01 -17.86 1.12
N SER A 308 -8.72 -17.77 2.24
CA SER A 308 -8.78 -16.56 3.06
C SER A 308 -7.41 -16.08 3.53
N GLU A 309 -6.49 -16.98 3.88
CA GLU A 309 -5.17 -16.62 4.40
C GLU A 309 -4.28 -15.99 3.32
N ARG A 310 -4.16 -16.62 2.15
CA ARG A 310 -3.34 -16.09 1.04
C ARG A 310 -3.95 -14.83 0.41
N GLY A 311 -5.28 -14.76 0.28
CA GLY A 311 -5.97 -13.56 -0.18
C GLY A 311 -5.73 -12.37 0.75
N LEU A 312 -5.78 -12.59 2.07
CA LEU A 312 -5.46 -11.56 3.04
C LEU A 312 -3.98 -11.17 3.04
N GLN A 313 -3.06 -12.12 2.93
CA GLN A 313 -1.62 -11.81 2.81
C GLN A 313 -1.33 -10.89 1.61
N LEU A 314 -2.04 -11.10 0.50
CA LEU A 314 -1.92 -10.26 -0.69
C LEU A 314 -2.53 -8.86 -0.49
N LEU A 315 -3.69 -8.78 0.17
CA LEU A 315 -4.39 -7.50 0.43
C LEU A 315 -3.79 -6.70 1.60
N MET A 316 -3.00 -7.36 2.47
CA MET A 316 -2.30 -6.78 3.62
C MET A 316 -0.78 -6.83 3.40
N PRO A 317 -0.23 -5.98 2.51
CA PRO A 317 1.21 -5.94 2.31
C PRO A 317 1.93 -5.55 3.61
N LYS A 318 3.03 -6.26 3.90
CA LYS A 318 3.88 -6.04 5.09
C LYS A 318 4.60 -4.69 5.04
N ASP A 319 4.88 -4.18 3.85
CA ASP A 319 5.48 -2.87 3.64
C ASP A 319 4.41 -1.77 3.78
N THR A 320 4.31 -1.18 4.97
CA THR A 320 3.54 0.03 5.25
C THR A 320 4.21 1.27 4.66
N GLY A 321 4.57 1.23 3.37
CA GLY A 321 5.03 2.41 2.65
C GLY A 321 4.01 3.55 2.79
N LYS A 322 4.45 4.80 2.51
CA LYS A 322 3.63 6.03 2.53
C LYS A 322 2.51 6.01 1.47
N ARG A 323 1.65 5.00 1.50
CA ARG A 323 0.44 4.90 0.68
C ARG A 323 -0.55 5.90 1.25
N ARG A 324 -0.88 6.90 0.43
CA ARG A 324 -1.93 7.91 0.67
C ARG A 324 -3.19 7.23 1.19
N GLU A 325 -3.68 7.67 2.34
CA GLU A 325 -4.94 7.19 2.92
C GLU A 325 -6.08 7.52 1.96
N ARG A 326 -6.93 6.52 1.68
CA ARG A 326 -8.14 6.64 0.87
C ARG A 326 -9.27 5.89 1.56
N PRO A 327 -9.92 6.53 2.56
CA PRO A 327 -10.86 5.86 3.43
C PRO A 327 -12.03 5.23 2.67
N ASP A 328 -12.50 5.86 1.59
CA ASP A 328 -13.64 5.37 0.81
C ASP A 328 -13.33 4.07 0.05
N GLU A 329 -12.13 3.96 -0.54
CA GLU A 329 -11.70 2.74 -1.23
C GLU A 329 -11.43 1.60 -0.25
N ASP A 330 -10.84 1.91 0.91
CA ASP A 330 -10.57 0.91 1.96
C ASP A 330 -11.88 0.41 2.59
N LEU A 331 -12.92 1.25 2.70
CA LEU A 331 -14.28 0.88 3.11
C LEU A 331 -14.96 -0.03 2.08
N ALA A 332 -14.97 0.37 0.80
CA ALA A 332 -15.57 -0.44 -0.26
C ALA A 332 -14.90 -1.83 -0.38
N LEU A 333 -13.56 -1.88 -0.23
CA LEU A 333 -12.83 -3.13 -0.22
C LEU A 333 -13.17 -3.98 1.01
N LEU A 334 -13.33 -3.35 2.19
CA LEU A 334 -13.72 -4.04 3.41
C LEU A 334 -15.13 -4.64 3.30
N GLU A 335 -16.07 -3.94 2.68
CA GLU A 335 -17.42 -4.47 2.41
C GLU A 335 -17.35 -5.68 1.48
N ALA A 336 -16.63 -5.58 0.37
CA ALA A 336 -16.43 -6.68 -0.57
C ALA A 336 -15.74 -7.91 0.07
N ILE A 337 -14.74 -7.69 0.96
CA ILE A 337 -14.10 -8.78 1.71
C ILE A 337 -15.09 -9.40 2.71
N LYS A 338 -15.92 -8.59 3.39
CA LYS A 338 -16.91 -9.11 4.34
C LYS A 338 -17.97 -9.96 3.65
N GLU A 339 -18.42 -9.56 2.47
CA GLU A 339 -19.35 -10.34 1.64
C GLU A 339 -18.72 -11.67 1.22
N ALA A 340 -17.43 -11.68 0.87
CA ALA A 340 -16.70 -12.90 0.54
C ALA A 340 -16.46 -13.80 1.77
N ASN A 341 -16.00 -13.23 2.88
CA ASN A 341 -15.69 -13.92 4.13
C ASN A 341 -15.67 -12.95 5.31
N ALA A 342 -16.65 -13.09 6.21
CA ALA A 342 -16.79 -12.23 7.39
C ALA A 342 -15.58 -12.27 8.36
N ALA A 343 -14.93 -13.42 8.51
CA ALA A 343 -13.74 -13.55 9.36
C ALA A 343 -12.53 -12.84 8.76
N ALA A 344 -12.37 -12.92 7.43
CA ALA A 344 -11.32 -12.20 6.71
C ALA A 344 -11.54 -10.69 6.76
N GLY A 345 -12.79 -10.24 6.65
CA GLY A 345 -13.15 -8.82 6.79
C GLY A 345 -12.81 -8.25 8.16
N MET A 346 -12.93 -9.05 9.24
CA MET A 346 -12.50 -8.63 10.58
C MET A 346 -10.97 -8.51 10.70
N GLN A 347 -10.21 -9.43 10.10
CA GLN A 347 -8.74 -9.34 10.10
C GLN A 347 -8.25 -8.14 9.29
N TYR A 348 -8.90 -7.85 8.16
CA TYR A 348 -8.60 -6.68 7.35
C TYR A 348 -8.93 -5.37 8.09
N LEU A 349 -10.06 -5.31 8.81
CA LEU A 349 -10.39 -4.16 9.67
C LEU A 349 -9.34 -3.95 10.77
N GLU A 350 -8.89 -5.03 11.41
CA GLU A 350 -7.83 -4.99 12.43
C GLU A 350 -6.51 -4.47 11.83
N TYR A 351 -6.15 -4.89 10.61
CA TYR A 351 -5.00 -4.37 9.86
C TYR A 351 -5.12 -2.86 9.56
N LEU A 352 -6.29 -2.41 9.09
CA LEU A 352 -6.54 -1.00 8.77
C LEU A 352 -6.41 -0.08 9.99
N VAL A 353 -6.91 -0.53 11.15
CA VAL A 353 -6.87 0.26 12.38
C VAL A 353 -5.51 0.18 13.08
N LEU A 354 -4.92 -1.00 13.22
CA LEU A 354 -3.71 -1.19 14.02
C LEU A 354 -2.42 -0.91 13.26
N GLN A 355 -2.29 -1.42 12.03
CA GLN A 355 -1.04 -1.34 11.27
C GLN A 355 -1.01 -0.14 10.33
N ARG A 356 -2.12 0.12 9.62
CA ARG A 356 -2.24 1.28 8.73
C ARG A 356 -2.56 2.58 9.46
N LYS A 357 -3.00 2.52 10.73
CA LYS A 357 -3.36 3.68 11.56
C LYS A 357 -4.32 4.64 10.85
N SER A 358 -5.35 4.10 10.19
CA SER A 358 -6.30 4.92 9.42
C SER A 358 -6.95 6.01 10.28
N SER A 359 -7.11 7.21 9.70
CA SER A 359 -7.76 8.35 10.34
C SER A 359 -9.30 8.35 10.23
N SER A 360 -9.90 7.33 9.60
CA SER A 360 -11.35 7.29 9.33
C SER A 360 -12.19 6.96 10.56
N ARG A 361 -13.04 7.91 10.99
CA ARG A 361 -13.98 7.71 12.12
C ARG A 361 -14.88 6.49 11.94
N GLN A 362 -15.42 6.28 10.74
CA GLN A 362 -16.29 5.13 10.45
C GLN A 362 -15.60 3.78 10.68
N LEU A 363 -14.34 3.64 10.26
CA LEU A 363 -13.57 2.41 10.50
C LEU A 363 -13.32 2.18 11.99
N HIS A 364 -13.04 3.24 12.75
CA HIS A 364 -12.88 3.16 14.21
C HIS A 364 -14.19 2.81 14.91
N ASP A 365 -15.33 3.36 14.47
CA ASP A 365 -16.67 3.02 14.99
C ASP A 365 -17.01 1.55 14.75
N MET A 366 -16.78 1.05 13.53
CA MET A 366 -16.98 -0.35 13.17
C MET A 366 -16.07 -1.28 13.98
N PHE A 367 -14.83 -0.87 14.20
CA PHE A 367 -13.89 -1.64 15.01
C PHE A 367 -14.27 -1.63 16.49
N ALA A 368 -14.72 -0.49 17.04
CA ALA A 368 -15.25 -0.37 18.39
C ALA A 368 -16.42 -1.32 18.62
N ALA A 369 -17.41 -1.29 17.73
CA ALA A 369 -18.57 -2.19 17.78
C ALA A 369 -18.14 -3.67 17.72
N SER A 370 -17.17 -4.01 16.85
CA SER A 370 -16.64 -5.38 16.76
C SER A 370 -15.92 -5.84 18.03
N CYS A 371 -15.19 -4.94 18.68
CA CYS A 371 -14.50 -5.18 19.94
C CYS A 371 -15.50 -5.44 21.06
N ILE A 372 -16.55 -4.62 21.18
CA ILE A 372 -17.61 -4.82 22.17
C ILE A 372 -18.38 -6.12 21.89
N LYS A 373 -18.74 -6.42 20.63
CA LYS A 373 -19.43 -7.66 20.28
C LYS A 373 -18.61 -8.90 20.67
N ARG A 374 -17.28 -8.88 20.43
CA ARG A 374 -16.37 -9.94 20.89
C ARG A 374 -16.34 -10.02 22.41
N LEU A 375 -16.32 -8.89 23.11
CA LEU A 375 -16.33 -8.82 24.56
C LEU A 375 -17.64 -9.38 25.16
N SER A 376 -18.80 -9.02 24.61
CA SER A 376 -20.11 -9.55 25.01
C SER A 376 -20.22 -11.06 24.76
N ALA A 377 -19.70 -11.55 23.63
CA ALA A 377 -19.65 -12.99 23.35
C ALA A 377 -18.79 -13.76 24.37
N VAL A 378 -17.69 -13.15 24.84
CA VAL A 378 -16.86 -13.70 25.92
C VAL A 378 -17.61 -13.67 27.27
N LEU A 379 -18.36 -12.61 27.54
CA LEU A 379 -19.14 -12.46 28.77
C LEU A 379 -20.37 -13.36 28.84
N ALA A 380 -20.90 -13.81 27.70
CA ALA A 380 -21.96 -14.80 27.65
C ALA A 380 -21.56 -16.14 28.30
N GLN A 381 -20.25 -16.43 28.39
CA GLN A 381 -19.75 -17.58 29.13
C GLN A 381 -19.80 -17.34 30.64
N GLU A 382 -20.62 -18.13 31.35
CA GLU A 382 -20.89 -17.93 32.77
C GLU A 382 -19.63 -18.03 33.64
N SER A 383 -18.71 -18.94 33.32
CA SER A 383 -17.43 -19.11 34.02
C SER A 383 -16.56 -17.86 33.97
N VAL A 384 -16.47 -17.22 32.79
CA VAL A 384 -15.70 -15.99 32.58
C VAL A 384 -16.33 -14.82 33.33
N SER A 385 -17.66 -14.68 33.23
CA SER A 385 -18.37 -13.60 33.93
C SER A 385 -18.24 -13.73 35.46
N LYS A 386 -18.28 -14.95 36.01
CA LYS A 386 -18.06 -15.22 37.45
C LYS A 386 -16.62 -14.90 37.86
N LEU A 387 -15.64 -15.33 37.07
CA LEU A 387 -14.22 -15.05 37.32
C LEU A 387 -13.93 -13.55 37.37
N TRP A 388 -14.42 -12.79 36.38
CA TRP A 388 -14.17 -11.35 36.31
C TRP A 388 -14.86 -10.57 37.43
N ARG A 389 -16.08 -10.98 37.81
CA ARG A 389 -16.77 -10.44 38.99
C ARG A 389 -16.02 -10.73 40.29
N ALA A 390 -15.53 -11.96 40.46
CA ALA A 390 -14.74 -12.35 41.63
C ALA A 390 -13.43 -11.55 41.73
N LYS A 391 -12.77 -11.29 40.58
CA LYS A 391 -11.55 -10.46 40.54
C LYS A 391 -11.82 -9.00 40.89
N ALA A 392 -12.91 -8.42 40.40
CA ALA A 392 -13.33 -7.07 40.78
C ALA A 392 -13.66 -6.97 42.28
N ALA A 393 -14.40 -7.94 42.82
CA ALA A 393 -14.70 -7.99 44.26
C ALA A 393 -13.43 -8.18 45.11
N SER A 394 -12.51 -9.05 44.68
CA SER A 394 -11.23 -9.27 45.37
C SER A 394 -10.38 -8.00 45.38
N TYR A 395 -10.33 -7.27 44.27
CA TYR A 395 -9.63 -5.98 44.19
C TYR A 395 -10.26 -4.94 45.14
N ALA A 396 -11.59 -4.80 45.13
CA ALA A 396 -12.28 -3.85 46.01
C ALA A 396 -12.06 -4.15 47.51
N SER A 397 -11.98 -5.43 47.87
CA SER A 397 -11.75 -5.87 49.25
C SER A 397 -10.29 -5.77 49.70
N ASN A 398 -9.33 -5.84 48.77
CA ASN A 398 -7.91 -5.94 49.10
C ASN A 398 -7.17 -4.64 48.76
N ARG A 399 -6.55 -4.01 49.75
CA ARG A 399 -5.79 -2.78 49.55
C ARG A 399 -4.50 -3.10 48.79
N THR A 400 -4.52 -2.93 47.47
CA THR A 400 -3.36 -3.09 46.60
C THR A 400 -2.81 -1.74 46.17
N ASN A 401 -1.49 -1.66 45.97
CA ASN A 401 -0.83 -0.44 45.50
C ASN A 401 -0.71 -0.39 43.97
N THR A 402 -1.64 -1.06 43.26
CA THR A 402 -1.64 -1.16 41.80
C THR A 402 -3.02 -0.80 41.26
N SER A 403 -3.08 -0.26 40.04
CA SER A 403 -4.36 -0.01 39.36
C SER A 403 -5.12 -1.31 39.12
N PHE A 404 -6.44 -1.23 39.03
CA PHE A 404 -7.31 -2.37 38.72
C PHE A 404 -6.90 -3.06 37.42
N LEU A 405 -6.56 -2.29 36.38
CA LEU A 405 -6.13 -2.84 35.09
C LEU A 405 -4.84 -3.67 35.22
N SER A 406 -3.84 -3.16 35.95
CA SER A 406 -2.59 -3.88 36.21
C SER A 406 -2.81 -5.12 37.09
N TYR A 407 -3.65 -5.02 38.12
CA TYR A 407 -4.03 -6.15 38.97
C TYR A 407 -4.77 -7.24 38.17
N PHE A 408 -5.73 -6.85 37.33
CA PHE A 408 -6.47 -7.79 36.49
C PHE A 408 -5.53 -8.50 35.51
N ALA A 409 -4.60 -7.76 34.90
CA ALA A 409 -3.61 -8.33 33.99
C ALA A 409 -2.63 -9.29 34.67
N SER A 410 -2.19 -9.04 35.90
CA SER A 410 -1.23 -9.91 36.59
C SER A 410 -1.87 -11.13 37.26
N THR A 411 -3.10 -10.99 37.77
CA THR A 411 -3.74 -12.04 38.57
C THR A 411 -4.69 -12.95 37.80
N THR A 412 -5.00 -12.62 36.53
CA THR A 412 -5.85 -13.44 35.67
C THR A 412 -4.98 -14.34 34.79
N PRO A 413 -5.20 -15.67 34.78
CA PRO A 413 -4.50 -16.58 33.89
C PRO A 413 -4.58 -16.13 32.43
N ASP A 414 -3.47 -16.29 31.71
CA ASP A 414 -3.45 -15.95 30.29
C ASP A 414 -4.43 -16.84 29.52
N SER A 415 -5.33 -16.20 28.78
CA SER A 415 -6.45 -16.83 28.09
C SER A 415 -6.90 -15.93 26.95
N PRO A 416 -7.54 -16.49 25.90
CA PRO A 416 -8.07 -15.68 24.81
C PRO A 416 -9.04 -14.61 25.33
N HIS A 417 -9.88 -14.95 26.31
CA HIS A 417 -10.84 -14.05 26.95
C HIS A 417 -10.17 -12.86 27.65
N LYS A 418 -9.08 -13.09 28.39
CA LYS A 418 -8.28 -12.02 29.02
C LYS A 418 -7.71 -11.08 27.96
N ARG A 419 -7.13 -11.64 26.90
CA ARG A 419 -6.55 -10.85 25.80
C ARG A 419 -7.61 -10.03 25.08
N THR A 420 -8.82 -10.55 24.88
CA THR A 420 -9.95 -9.79 24.32
C THR A 420 -10.26 -8.56 25.18
N ARG A 421 -10.41 -8.71 26.50
CA ARG A 421 -10.68 -7.58 27.41
C ARG A 421 -9.56 -6.54 27.42
N LEU A 422 -8.31 -6.98 27.45
CA LEU A 422 -7.16 -6.05 27.43
C LEU A 422 -7.06 -5.30 26.10
N ARG A 423 -7.28 -5.98 24.97
CA ARG A 423 -7.33 -5.35 23.64
C ARG A 423 -8.44 -4.31 23.54
N THR A 424 -9.64 -4.63 24.04
CA THR A 424 -10.75 -3.68 24.07
C THR A 424 -10.44 -2.46 24.93
N VAL A 425 -9.84 -2.64 26.11
CA VAL A 425 -9.42 -1.52 26.98
C VAL A 425 -8.35 -0.65 26.30
N LEU A 426 -7.33 -1.26 25.70
CA LEU A 426 -6.27 -0.52 25.00
C LEU A 426 -6.81 0.28 23.81
N PHE A 427 -7.74 -0.27 23.04
CA PHE A 427 -8.38 0.45 21.94
C PHE A 427 -9.29 1.58 22.45
N LEU A 428 -10.18 1.29 23.41
CA LEU A 428 -11.12 2.29 23.93
C LEU A 428 -10.39 3.45 24.61
N ALA A 429 -9.30 3.19 25.33
CA ALA A 429 -8.47 4.23 25.91
C ALA A 429 -7.62 4.94 24.86
N GLY A 430 -7.01 4.20 23.94
CA GLY A 430 -5.98 4.72 23.04
C GLY A 430 -6.48 5.39 21.76
N SER A 431 -7.64 5.00 21.20
CA SER A 431 -8.18 5.62 19.98
C SER A 431 -9.05 6.84 20.31
N GLY A 432 -8.75 8.00 19.73
CA GLY A 432 -9.58 9.21 19.82
C GLY A 432 -10.59 9.38 18.67
N LEU A 433 -10.68 8.39 17.77
CA LEU A 433 -11.37 8.54 16.49
C LEU A 433 -12.72 7.81 16.43
N TYR A 434 -13.10 7.06 17.46
CA TYR A 434 -14.43 6.43 17.54
C TYR A 434 -15.40 7.32 18.30
N ASP A 435 -16.70 7.16 18.04
CA ASP A 435 -17.79 7.81 18.75
C ASP A 435 -18.11 7.10 20.08
N PRO A 436 -17.77 7.71 21.24
CA PRO A 436 -18.02 7.09 22.53
C PRO A 436 -19.52 6.98 22.87
N ALA A 437 -20.38 7.80 22.25
CA ALA A 437 -21.83 7.81 22.52
C ALA A 437 -22.51 6.55 21.99
N ILE A 438 -22.01 5.98 20.89
CA ILE A 438 -22.51 4.72 20.31
C ILE A 438 -22.05 3.51 21.14
N VAL A 439 -20.84 3.59 21.70
CA VAL A 439 -20.19 2.51 22.47
C VAL A 439 -20.78 2.38 23.87
N ARG A 440 -21.11 3.50 24.54
CA ARG A 440 -21.62 3.53 25.91
C ARG A 440 -22.84 2.61 26.16
N PRO A 441 -23.95 2.68 25.40
CA PRO A 441 -25.12 1.84 25.66
C PRO A 441 -24.81 0.34 25.55
N LEU A 442 -23.92 -0.05 24.63
CA LEU A 442 -23.51 -1.44 24.45
C LEU A 442 -22.71 -1.98 25.65
N LEU A 443 -21.90 -1.12 26.29
CA LEU A 443 -21.19 -1.46 27.52
C LEU A 443 -22.11 -1.47 28.74
N PHE A 444 -23.13 -0.61 28.74
CA PHE A 444 -24.09 -0.47 29.85
C PHE A 444 -24.87 -1.75 30.13
N GLU A 445 -25.15 -2.57 29.11
CA GLU A 445 -25.75 -3.91 29.26
C GLU A 445 -24.98 -4.79 30.26
N HIS A 446 -23.65 -4.60 30.35
CA HIS A 446 -22.74 -5.36 31.19
C HIS A 446 -22.09 -4.49 32.30
N GLN A 447 -22.76 -3.41 32.73
CA GLN A 447 -22.24 -2.42 33.69
C GLN A 447 -21.68 -3.02 34.99
N LYS A 448 -22.20 -4.17 35.45
CA LYS A 448 -21.75 -4.84 36.67
C LYS A 448 -20.33 -5.41 36.56
N ILE A 449 -19.85 -5.67 35.34
CA ILE A 449 -18.56 -6.36 35.08
C ILE A 449 -17.56 -5.41 34.39
N LEU A 450 -18.05 -4.57 33.49
CA LEU A 450 -17.25 -3.70 32.63
C LEU A 450 -17.13 -2.26 33.17
N LYS A 451 -16.97 -2.11 34.49
CA LYS A 451 -16.90 -0.82 35.18
C LYS A 451 -15.73 0.05 34.70
N LEU A 452 -14.58 -0.57 34.42
CA LEU A 452 -13.39 0.16 33.95
C LEU A 452 -13.61 0.68 32.52
N GLU A 453 -14.12 -0.18 31.65
CA GLU A 453 -14.42 0.14 30.26
C GLU A 453 -15.48 1.25 30.16
N LEU A 454 -16.50 1.22 31.02
CA LEU A 454 -17.52 2.26 31.13
C LEU A 454 -16.90 3.59 31.57
N ALA A 455 -16.06 3.58 32.62
CA ALA A 455 -15.37 4.79 33.08
C ALA A 455 -14.45 5.41 32.01
N ILE A 456 -13.82 4.60 31.15
CA ILE A 456 -13.02 5.10 30.02
C ILE A 456 -13.91 5.85 29.02
N VAL A 457 -15.07 5.28 28.68
CA VAL A 457 -16.01 5.86 27.71
C VAL A 457 -16.70 7.10 28.28
N ASP A 458 -17.16 7.07 29.53
CA ASP A 458 -17.75 8.23 30.21
C ASP A 458 -16.74 9.37 30.31
N GLY A 459 -15.46 9.05 30.53
CA GLY A 459 -14.39 10.05 30.53
C GLY A 459 -14.22 10.73 29.18
N LYS A 460 -14.34 9.99 28.08
CA LYS A 460 -14.28 10.54 26.71
C LYS A 460 -15.51 11.33 26.30
N LEU A 461 -16.67 11.04 26.91
CA LEU A 461 -17.89 11.84 26.73
C LEU A 461 -17.89 13.15 27.54
N GLY A 462 -16.87 13.37 28.38
CA GLY A 462 -16.85 14.51 29.31
C GLY A 462 -17.71 14.31 30.55
N HIS A 463 -18.26 13.11 30.76
CA HIS A 463 -18.99 12.74 31.99
C HIS A 463 -18.01 12.44 33.13
N HIS A 464 -17.15 13.41 33.45
CA HIS A 464 -16.04 13.24 34.38
C HIS A 464 -16.48 12.80 35.78
N ARG A 465 -17.64 13.30 36.26
CA ARG A 465 -18.19 12.93 37.56
C ARG A 465 -18.64 11.47 37.60
N GLU A 466 -19.28 10.98 36.54
CA GLU A 466 -19.71 9.57 36.44
C GLU A 466 -18.50 8.63 36.34
N ALA A 467 -17.50 9.00 35.54
CA ALA A 467 -16.26 8.24 35.40
C ALA A 467 -15.51 8.14 36.74
N LEU A 468 -15.35 9.25 37.46
CA LEU A 468 -14.69 9.29 38.77
C LEU A 468 -15.50 8.56 39.84
N ALA A 469 -16.82 8.70 39.85
CA ALA A 469 -17.69 7.94 40.75
C ALA A 469 -17.56 6.43 40.52
N THR A 470 -17.50 6.00 39.24
CA THR A 470 -17.32 4.59 38.88
C THR A 470 -15.95 4.05 39.34
N LEU A 471 -14.89 4.84 39.23
CA LEU A 471 -13.55 4.45 39.68
C LEU A 471 -13.46 4.39 41.21
N VAL A 472 -13.99 5.39 41.92
CA VAL A 472 -13.86 5.55 43.37
C VAL A 472 -14.84 4.67 44.15
N HIS A 473 -16.13 4.74 43.84
CA HIS A 473 -17.16 4.04 44.62
C HIS A 473 -17.35 2.60 44.15
N ASP A 474 -17.24 2.36 42.85
CA ASP A 474 -17.65 1.11 42.24
C ASP A 474 -16.49 0.11 42.07
N LEU A 475 -15.31 0.61 41.70
CA LEU A 475 -14.07 -0.17 41.55
C LEU A 475 -13.11 -0.03 42.74
N HIS A 476 -13.28 1.00 43.58
CA HIS A 476 -12.35 1.34 44.67
C HIS A 476 -10.91 1.56 44.18
N ASP A 477 -10.72 2.01 42.95
CA ASP A 477 -9.42 2.25 42.30
C ASP A 477 -9.04 3.73 42.39
N SER A 478 -8.52 4.14 43.55
CA SER A 478 -8.05 5.51 43.78
C SER A 478 -6.85 5.88 42.90
N ILE A 479 -6.01 4.90 42.53
CA ILE A 479 -4.82 5.13 41.70
C ILE A 479 -5.26 5.53 40.30
N SER A 480 -6.19 4.80 39.69
CA SER A 480 -6.73 5.15 38.37
C SER A 480 -7.50 6.48 38.40
N ALA A 481 -8.20 6.81 39.50
CA ALA A 481 -8.90 8.08 39.65
C ALA A 481 -7.93 9.29 39.75
N GLU A 482 -6.83 9.14 40.47
CA GLU A 482 -5.76 10.14 40.51
C GLU A 482 -5.07 10.29 39.15
N VAL A 483 -4.73 9.16 38.52
CA VAL A 483 -4.14 9.12 37.18
C VAL A 483 -5.04 9.84 36.17
N TYR A 484 -6.35 9.58 36.21
CA TYR A 484 -7.35 10.24 35.37
C TYR A 484 -7.31 11.77 35.48
N CYS A 485 -7.21 12.30 36.71
CA CYS A 485 -7.11 13.74 36.95
C CYS A 485 -5.77 14.31 36.47
N THR A 486 -4.66 13.60 36.70
CA THR A 486 -3.32 14.06 36.27
C THR A 486 -3.13 14.05 34.76
N LEU A 487 -3.80 13.13 34.06
CA LEU A 487 -3.72 12.98 32.60
C LEU A 487 -4.82 13.73 31.84
N GLY A 488 -5.70 14.46 32.53
CA GLY A 488 -6.72 15.29 31.89
C GLY A 488 -7.91 14.52 31.32
N GLY A 489 -8.28 13.40 31.92
CA GLY A 489 -9.44 12.59 31.48
C GLY A 489 -9.08 11.22 30.90
N ASP A 490 -7.82 10.81 30.98
CA ASP A 490 -7.36 9.50 30.48
C ASP A 490 -6.99 8.55 31.61
N ILE A 491 -7.58 7.36 31.59
CA ILE A 491 -7.39 6.35 32.65
C ILE A 491 -6.10 5.52 32.43
N VAL A 492 -5.68 5.32 31.17
CA VAL A 492 -4.55 4.43 30.84
C VAL A 492 -3.34 5.25 30.38
N PRO A 493 -2.29 5.41 31.22
CA PRO A 493 -1.04 6.02 30.82
C PRO A 493 -0.29 5.19 29.78
N PRO A 494 0.53 5.82 28.91
CA PRO A 494 1.34 5.10 27.92
C PRO A 494 2.36 4.15 28.57
N LYS A 495 2.92 4.53 29.73
CA LYS A 495 3.84 3.65 30.50
C LYS A 495 3.14 2.37 30.97
N MET A 496 1.88 2.48 31.39
CA MET A 496 1.08 1.32 31.82
C MET A 496 0.73 0.43 30.61
N ALA A 497 0.38 1.03 29.48
CA ALA A 497 0.14 0.28 28.25
C ALA A 497 1.38 -0.52 27.82
N GLN A 498 2.58 0.08 27.91
CA GLN A 498 3.86 -0.58 27.60
C GLN A 498 4.13 -1.78 28.53
N THR A 499 3.98 -1.61 29.85
CA THR A 499 4.18 -2.73 30.79
C THR A 499 3.14 -3.84 30.61
N LEU A 500 1.92 -3.51 30.18
CA LEU A 500 0.91 -4.51 29.84
C LEU A 500 1.30 -5.35 28.61
N ALA A 501 1.94 -4.73 27.60
CA ALA A 501 2.43 -5.45 26.43
C ALA A 501 3.63 -6.35 26.75
N GLU A 502 4.57 -5.89 27.56
CA GLU A 502 5.73 -6.70 27.98
C GLU A 502 5.31 -7.97 28.73
N ASN A 503 4.23 -7.89 29.52
CA ASN A 503 3.76 -8.99 30.37
C ASN A 503 2.68 -9.87 29.70
N ASN A 504 2.16 -9.52 28.52
CA ASN A 504 1.12 -10.28 27.84
C ASN A 504 1.36 -10.37 26.34
N ALA A 505 1.54 -11.60 25.84
CA ALA A 505 1.81 -11.86 24.44
C ALA A 505 0.69 -11.35 23.50
N GLY A 506 1.09 -10.69 22.40
CA GLY A 506 0.17 -10.26 21.34
C GLY A 506 -0.58 -8.95 21.60
N LEU A 507 -0.11 -8.11 22.54
CA LEU A 507 -0.59 -6.74 22.77
C LEU A 507 0.34 -5.65 22.20
N GLU A 508 1.57 -6.00 21.79
CA GLU A 508 2.58 -5.05 21.31
C GLU A 508 2.09 -4.17 20.14
N ILE A 509 1.38 -4.78 19.18
CA ILE A 509 0.83 -4.09 18.01
C ILE A 509 -0.20 -3.03 18.44
N TRP A 510 -1.02 -3.34 19.44
CA TRP A 510 -2.06 -2.44 19.95
C TRP A 510 -1.44 -1.24 20.68
N VAL A 511 -0.43 -1.48 21.50
CA VAL A 511 0.28 -0.40 22.20
C VAL A 511 1.04 0.49 21.22
N THR A 512 1.71 -0.10 20.23
CA THR A 512 2.42 0.64 19.18
C THR A 512 1.46 1.47 18.32
N ALA A 513 0.27 0.94 18.05
CA ALA A 513 -0.76 1.63 17.27
C ALA A 513 -1.26 2.89 17.99
N PHE A 514 -1.67 2.76 19.26
CA PHE A 514 -2.41 3.81 19.96
C PHE A 514 -1.56 4.67 20.91
N PHE A 515 -0.51 4.10 21.52
CA PHE A 515 0.28 4.78 22.55
C PHE A 515 1.71 5.15 22.10
N GLY A 516 2.15 4.63 20.93
CA GLY A 516 3.48 4.87 20.36
C GLY A 516 4.61 4.12 21.10
N THR A 517 5.76 4.02 20.45
CA THR A 517 6.97 3.38 21.02
C THR A 517 8.03 4.42 21.35
N LYS A 518 8.76 4.22 22.45
CA LYS A 518 10.11 4.80 22.60
C LYS A 518 11.08 3.90 21.85
N LEU A 519 11.58 4.36 20.69
CA LEU A 519 12.77 3.77 20.08
C LEU A 519 13.97 4.02 21.00
N LYS A 520 14.87 3.04 21.14
CA LYS A 520 16.11 3.13 21.93
C LYS A 520 17.04 4.29 21.49
N ASN A 521 16.77 4.96 20.38
CA ASN A 521 17.47 6.14 19.91
C ASN A 521 16.51 7.33 19.78
N GLY A 522 16.33 8.11 20.86
CA GLY A 522 15.96 9.54 20.88
C GLY A 522 14.72 10.10 20.14
N ALA A 523 14.13 9.40 19.17
CA ALA A 523 13.01 9.84 18.36
C ALA A 523 11.74 9.11 18.80
N ALA A 524 10.76 9.85 19.30
CA ALA A 524 9.45 9.32 19.64
C ALA A 524 8.66 9.04 18.36
N ALA A 525 8.22 7.79 18.16
CA ALA A 525 7.22 7.50 17.16
C ALA A 525 5.88 8.08 17.64
N ALA A 526 5.28 8.99 16.87
CA ALA A 526 3.98 9.58 17.22
C ALA A 526 2.90 8.49 17.24
N GLY A 527 2.28 8.27 18.41
CA GLY A 527 0.98 7.59 18.49
C GLY A 527 -0.10 8.42 17.80
N MET A 528 -1.29 7.85 17.60
CA MET A 528 -2.45 8.59 17.09
C MET A 528 -2.62 9.89 17.90
N THR A 529 -2.77 11.03 17.23
CA THR A 529 -2.75 12.37 17.86
C THR A 529 -3.77 12.45 18.99
N ARG A 530 -3.25 12.41 20.22
CA ARG A 530 -4.01 12.63 21.45
C ARG A 530 -4.16 14.13 21.62
N GLU A 531 -5.39 14.63 21.58
CA GLU A 531 -5.67 16.04 21.89
C GLU A 531 -5.19 16.32 23.31
N LYS A 532 -4.13 17.13 23.43
CA LYS A 532 -3.69 17.64 24.71
C LYS A 532 -4.66 18.74 25.12
N SER A 533 -5.66 18.39 25.93
CA SER A 533 -6.47 19.39 26.63
C SER A 533 -5.56 20.32 27.44
N GLY A 534 -5.78 21.65 27.33
CA GLY A 534 -5.03 22.69 28.04
C GLY A 534 -4.71 22.32 29.48
N VAL A 535 -3.41 22.21 29.77
CA VAL A 535 -2.86 21.23 30.72
C VAL A 535 -2.95 21.64 32.19
N ASP A 536 -3.39 22.85 32.55
CA ASP A 536 -3.48 23.25 33.98
C ASP A 536 -4.90 23.51 34.47
N GLU A 537 -5.72 24.30 33.78
CA GLU A 537 -7.08 24.61 34.26
C GLU A 537 -8.00 23.38 34.29
N GLY A 538 -7.86 22.47 33.32
CA GLY A 538 -8.65 21.23 33.26
C GLY A 538 -8.33 20.26 34.40
N LYS A 539 -7.05 20.19 34.81
CA LYS A 539 -6.63 19.29 35.89
C LYS A 539 -7.16 19.73 37.24
N THR A 540 -7.14 21.03 37.52
CA THR A 540 -7.69 21.58 38.77
C THR A 540 -9.19 21.35 38.84
N LYS A 541 -9.92 21.50 37.72
CA LYS A 541 -11.36 21.17 37.64
C LYS A 541 -11.62 19.68 37.90
N LEU A 542 -10.83 18.77 37.32
CA LEU A 542 -10.97 17.32 37.56
C LEU A 542 -10.63 16.93 39.00
N LEU A 543 -9.58 17.52 39.59
CA LEU A 543 -9.22 17.30 40.99
C LEU A 543 -10.31 17.78 41.95
N LYS A 544 -11.00 18.89 41.62
CA LYS A 544 -12.17 19.37 42.36
C LYS A 544 -13.31 18.36 42.32
N VAL A 545 -13.65 17.84 41.13
CA VAL A 545 -14.67 16.79 40.98
C VAL A 545 -14.28 15.51 41.73
N LEU A 546 -13.01 15.09 41.69
CA LEU A 546 -12.53 13.94 42.45
C LEU A 546 -12.68 14.16 43.96
N LEU A 547 -12.39 15.37 44.43
CA LEU A 547 -12.55 15.73 45.84
C LEU A 547 -14.02 15.69 46.27
N GLU A 548 -14.93 16.21 45.46
CA GLU A 548 -16.38 16.11 45.68
C GLU A 548 -16.85 14.66 45.77
N VAL A 549 -16.40 13.80 44.85
CA VAL A 549 -16.71 12.36 44.82
C VAL A 549 -16.19 11.65 46.07
N TYR A 550 -14.99 11.98 46.55
CA TYR A 550 -14.50 11.44 47.83
C TYR A 550 -15.28 11.96 49.04
N MET A 551 -15.81 13.18 48.99
CA MET A 551 -16.55 13.82 50.08
C MET A 551 -18.02 13.38 50.16
N SER A 552 -18.61 12.86 49.07
CA SER A 552 -20.00 12.41 49.07
C SER A 552 -20.27 11.13 49.88
N GLU A 553 -19.24 10.34 50.26
CA GLU A 553 -19.43 9.13 51.06
C GLU A 553 -18.38 8.92 52.18
N GLY A 554 -18.86 8.89 53.43
CA GLY A 554 -18.32 8.10 54.55
C GLY A 554 -16.92 8.41 55.10
N LYS A 555 -16.59 7.77 56.25
CA LYS A 555 -15.31 7.94 56.98
C LYS A 555 -14.10 7.32 56.27
N ASP A 556 -14.30 6.31 55.42
CA ASP A 556 -13.21 5.54 54.80
C ASP A 556 -12.50 6.30 53.68
N ASN A 557 -13.20 7.20 52.99
CA ASN A 557 -12.62 8.07 51.96
C ASN A 557 -12.01 9.35 52.53
N ALA A 558 -12.25 9.66 53.82
CA ALA A 558 -11.70 10.83 54.50
C ALA A 558 -10.17 10.85 54.52
N GLN A 559 -9.55 9.69 54.78
CA GLN A 559 -8.10 9.54 54.78
C GLN A 559 -7.50 9.69 53.37
N ARG A 560 -8.19 9.19 52.36
CA ARG A 560 -7.77 9.29 50.95
C ARG A 560 -7.91 10.71 50.42
N ALA A 561 -9.03 11.36 50.73
CA ALA A 561 -9.24 12.77 50.41
C ALA A 561 -8.21 13.66 51.10
N ALA A 562 -7.91 13.43 52.38
CA ALA A 562 -6.83 14.14 53.08
C ALA A 562 -5.46 13.89 52.45
N HIS A 563 -5.15 12.66 52.04
CA HIS A 563 -3.91 12.34 51.32
C HIS A 563 -3.83 13.06 49.96
N LEU A 564 -4.92 13.10 49.20
CA LEU A 564 -5.01 13.81 47.93
C LEU A 564 -4.80 15.32 48.12
N ILE A 565 -5.50 15.92 49.09
CA ILE A 565 -5.35 17.34 49.44
C ILE A 565 -3.90 17.67 49.84
N ASN A 566 -3.24 16.80 50.61
CA ASN A 566 -1.88 17.01 51.08
C ASN A 566 -0.83 16.85 49.97
N SER A 567 -1.05 15.92 49.04
CA SER A 567 -0.14 15.65 47.90
C SER A 567 -0.31 16.65 46.75
N GLN A 568 -1.53 17.10 46.47
CA GLN A 568 -1.88 18.04 45.40
C GLN A 568 -2.01 19.50 45.90
N ALA A 569 -1.55 19.80 47.11
CA ALA A 569 -1.64 21.11 47.76
C ALA A 569 -1.08 22.30 46.96
N MET A 570 -0.20 22.04 45.97
CA MET A 570 0.36 23.07 45.08
C MET A 570 -0.62 23.48 43.97
N ASN A 571 -1.46 22.54 43.52
CA ASN A 571 -2.39 22.69 42.39
C ASN A 571 -3.80 23.13 42.84
N LEU A 572 -4.05 23.15 44.15
CA LEU A 572 -5.30 23.58 44.76
C LEU A 572 -5.07 24.91 45.46
N ASP A 573 -5.63 25.99 44.94
CA ASP A 573 -5.52 27.30 45.59
C ASP A 573 -6.58 27.44 46.70
N MET A 574 -6.24 28.12 47.80
CA MET A 574 -7.15 28.29 48.95
C MET A 574 -8.45 28.98 48.54
N LEU A 575 -8.33 29.96 47.64
CA LEU A 575 -9.45 30.74 47.14
C LEU A 575 -10.42 29.90 46.30
N ASP A 576 -9.89 28.93 45.56
CA ASP A 576 -10.65 28.03 44.70
C ASP A 576 -11.47 26.99 45.47
N VAL A 577 -10.95 26.54 46.62
CA VAL A 577 -11.66 25.65 47.55
C VAL A 577 -12.73 26.42 48.34
N CYS A 578 -12.47 27.68 48.70
CA CYS A 578 -13.44 28.54 49.39
C CYS A 578 -14.56 29.08 48.48
N LEU A 579 -14.25 29.49 47.24
CA LEU A 579 -15.24 30.00 46.29
C LEU A 579 -16.25 28.93 45.86
N LEU A 580 -15.82 27.66 45.83
CA LEU A 580 -16.66 26.52 45.44
C LEU A 580 -17.86 26.28 46.37
N LEU A 581 -17.86 26.80 47.60
CA LEU A 581 -18.97 26.62 48.54
C LEU A 581 -19.82 27.85 48.81
N SER A 582 -19.52 28.96 48.13
CA SER A 582 -20.39 30.16 48.15
C SER A 582 -21.65 30.02 47.29
N ARG A 583 -21.76 28.98 46.43
CA ARG A 583 -22.96 28.76 45.60
C ARG A 583 -24.17 28.16 46.34
N VAL A 584 -24.08 27.93 47.65
CA VAL A 584 -25.18 27.35 48.44
C VAL A 584 -25.76 28.31 49.48
N LEU A 585 -25.13 29.44 49.80
CA LEU A 585 -25.69 30.38 50.77
C LEU A 585 -25.55 31.82 50.29
N GLU A 586 -26.70 32.44 50.03
CA GLU A 586 -26.86 33.89 49.95
C GLU A 586 -26.29 34.58 51.20
N GLN A 587 -25.78 35.78 50.95
CA GLN A 587 -25.41 36.83 51.90
C GLN A 587 -24.05 36.72 52.60
N SER A 588 -23.15 37.60 52.15
CA SER A 588 -22.43 38.57 52.98
C SER A 588 -21.73 38.00 54.22
N ILE A 589 -20.41 37.76 54.12
CA ILE A 589 -19.39 38.22 55.08
C ILE A 589 -17.99 37.96 54.50
N MET A 590 -17.24 39.05 54.44
CA MET A 590 -15.83 39.21 54.09
C MET A 590 -14.93 38.54 55.15
N TYR A 591 -13.75 38.07 54.74
CA TYR A 591 -12.62 37.51 55.53
C TYR A 591 -12.60 35.99 55.79
N VAL A 592 -11.73 35.27 55.06
CA VAL A 592 -10.79 34.16 55.42
C VAL A 592 -11.26 33.00 56.35
N LEU A 593 -12.50 32.94 56.82
CA LEU A 593 -13.03 31.91 57.73
C LEU A 593 -13.90 30.84 57.04
N GLN A 594 -13.84 30.72 55.71
CA GLN A 594 -14.73 29.85 54.91
C GLN A 594 -14.12 28.50 54.46
N VAL A 595 -13.03 28.00 55.08
CA VAL A 595 -12.55 26.62 54.81
C VAL A 595 -13.27 25.59 55.69
N ILE A 596 -13.75 26.01 56.86
CA ILE A 596 -14.34 25.13 57.89
C ILE A 596 -15.73 24.55 57.52
N PRO A 597 -16.64 25.24 56.79
CA PRO A 597 -17.98 24.71 56.52
C PRO A 597 -18.04 23.54 55.52
N VAL A 598 -16.95 23.29 54.79
CA VAL A 598 -16.88 22.39 53.62
C VAL A 598 -16.41 21.00 54.01
N VAL A 599 -15.51 20.96 54.99
CA VAL A 599 -14.99 19.72 55.53
C VAL A 599 -16.14 19.05 56.27
N PRO A 600 -16.53 17.81 55.92
CA PRO A 600 -17.59 17.14 56.63
C PRO A 600 -17.30 17.17 58.13
N PRO A 601 -18.26 17.52 59.00
CA PRO A 601 -18.00 17.74 60.43
C PRO A 601 -17.41 16.51 61.13
N GLN A 602 -17.55 15.33 60.50
CA GLN A 602 -16.93 14.07 60.91
C GLN A 602 -15.42 13.92 60.65
N TRP A 603 -14.73 14.86 60.00
CA TRP A 603 -13.29 14.73 59.70
C TRP A 603 -12.39 15.34 60.79
N PRO A 604 -11.38 14.61 61.27
CA PRO A 604 -10.37 15.16 62.17
C PRO A 604 -9.53 16.25 61.49
N LEU A 605 -9.47 17.44 62.10
CA LEU A 605 -8.63 18.57 61.68
C LEU A 605 -7.13 18.21 61.53
N SER A 606 -6.67 17.18 62.24
CA SER A 606 -5.30 16.67 62.15
C SER A 606 -4.92 16.21 60.74
N LEU A 607 -5.87 15.64 59.98
CA LEU A 607 -5.65 15.11 58.64
C LEU A 607 -5.38 16.21 57.60
N MET A 608 -5.85 17.44 57.86
CA MET A 608 -5.75 18.60 56.95
C MET A 608 -4.73 19.65 57.42
N SER A 609 -4.10 19.43 58.58
CA SER A 609 -3.18 20.39 59.21
C SER A 609 -2.01 20.82 58.32
N SER A 610 -1.43 19.88 57.56
CA SER A 610 -0.29 20.16 56.68
C SER A 610 -0.69 20.97 55.44
N PHE A 611 -1.85 20.67 54.84
CA PHE A 611 -2.45 21.48 53.79
C PHE A 611 -2.78 22.90 54.27
N LEU A 612 -3.51 23.02 55.38
CA LEU A 612 -3.89 24.31 55.95
C LEU A 612 -2.66 25.16 56.28
N ALA A 613 -1.66 24.59 56.96
CA ALA A 613 -0.43 25.30 57.30
C ALA A 613 0.33 25.80 56.07
N ARG A 614 0.44 24.97 55.03
CA ARG A 614 1.10 25.33 53.76
C ARG A 614 0.33 26.40 53.00
N SER A 615 -0.99 26.27 52.97
CA SER A 615 -1.90 27.21 52.31
C SER A 615 -1.86 28.58 52.99
N PHE A 616 -1.99 28.64 54.32
CA PHE A 616 -1.85 29.90 55.07
C PHE A 616 -0.48 30.56 54.88
N ARG A 617 0.61 29.77 54.88
CA ARG A 617 1.96 30.31 54.61
C ARG A 617 2.06 30.94 53.21
N ARG A 618 1.47 30.30 52.19
CA ARG A 618 1.44 30.83 50.82
C ARG A 618 0.68 32.16 50.76
N THR A 619 -0.48 32.25 51.38
CA THR A 619 -1.28 33.49 51.42
C THR A 619 -0.52 34.62 52.13
N VAL A 620 0.14 34.31 53.26
CA VAL A 620 0.97 35.29 53.99
C VAL A 620 2.18 35.73 53.17
N HIS A 621 2.84 34.79 52.48
CA HIS A 621 3.98 35.11 51.62
C HIS A 621 3.59 36.02 50.46
N ALA A 622 2.51 35.70 49.74
CA ALA A 622 1.99 36.52 48.65
C ALA A 622 1.62 37.94 49.13
N ARG A 623 1.04 38.06 50.33
CA ARG A 623 0.76 39.37 50.94
C ARG A 623 2.04 40.16 51.23
N HIS A 624 3.09 39.53 51.76
CA HIS A 624 4.36 40.20 52.02
C HIS A 624 5.08 40.60 50.73
N GLU A 625 5.10 39.73 49.75
CA GLU A 625 5.66 40.00 48.42
C GLU A 625 4.93 41.17 47.74
N GLY A 626 3.59 41.18 47.76
CA GLY A 626 2.81 42.31 47.27
C GLY A 626 3.09 43.62 48.02
N LYS A 627 3.35 43.55 49.34
CA LYS A 627 3.76 44.73 50.12
C LYS A 627 5.14 45.25 49.68
N ILE A 628 6.09 44.35 49.42
CA ILE A 628 7.44 44.70 48.92
C ILE A 628 7.33 45.35 47.53
N VAL A 629 6.59 44.73 46.62
CA VAL A 629 6.35 45.26 45.27
C VAL A 629 5.68 46.63 45.32
N LYS A 630 4.67 46.81 46.20
CA LYS A 630 4.03 48.11 46.42
C LYS A 630 5.02 49.17 46.92
N THR A 631 5.90 48.82 47.87
CA THR A 631 6.91 49.77 48.37
C THR A 631 7.97 50.08 47.31
N LEU A 632 8.38 49.10 46.50
CA LEU A 632 9.35 49.27 45.43
C LEU A 632 8.80 50.16 44.31
N SER A 633 7.57 49.87 43.86
CA SER A 633 6.87 50.69 42.87
C SER A 633 6.61 52.10 43.37
N SER A 634 6.26 52.28 44.65
CA SER A 634 6.17 53.62 45.27
C SER A 634 7.51 54.36 45.23
N GLY A 635 8.63 53.69 45.48
CA GLY A 635 9.97 54.28 45.40
C GLY A 635 10.38 54.66 43.98
N GLN A 636 10.11 53.77 43.01
CA GLN A 636 10.34 54.05 41.58
C GLN A 636 9.47 55.22 41.08
N ASN A 637 8.21 55.27 41.52
CA ASN A 637 7.32 56.38 41.17
C ASN A 637 7.82 57.71 41.75
N LEU A 638 8.43 57.67 42.94
CA LEU A 638 9.05 58.85 43.55
C LEU A 638 10.32 59.29 42.78
N GLU A 639 11.16 58.35 42.35
CA GLU A 639 12.34 58.64 41.53
C GLU A 639 11.95 59.24 40.17
N VAL A 640 10.93 58.68 39.52
CA VAL A 640 10.38 59.24 38.28
C VAL A 640 9.83 60.64 38.54
N LYS A 641 9.06 60.84 39.61
CA LYS A 641 8.52 62.15 40.00
C LYS A 641 9.64 63.19 40.16
N ASP A 642 10.73 62.84 40.84
CA ASP A 642 11.90 63.71 41.04
C ASP A 642 12.61 64.04 39.72
N ARG A 643 12.86 63.05 38.85
CA ARG A 643 13.44 63.27 37.52
C ARG A 643 12.57 64.15 36.63
N THR A 644 11.25 63.96 36.68
CA THR A 644 10.29 64.76 35.92
C THR A 644 10.07 66.15 36.51
N TRP A 645 10.45 66.39 37.77
CA TRP A 645 10.21 67.66 38.45
C TRP A 645 10.92 68.82 37.77
N LEU A 646 12.16 68.64 37.32
CA LEU A 646 12.90 69.69 36.60
C LEU A 646 12.22 70.04 35.27
N ILE A 647 11.76 69.04 34.53
CA ILE A 647 11.04 69.23 33.25
C ILE A 647 9.70 69.93 33.49
N LEU A 648 8.91 69.48 34.48
CA LEU A 648 7.63 70.09 34.86
C LEU A 648 7.81 71.53 35.36
N ARG A 649 8.93 71.83 36.02
CA ARG A 649 9.28 73.18 36.47
C ARG A 649 9.69 74.09 35.31
N GLU A 650 10.41 73.59 34.32
CA GLU A 650 10.80 74.33 33.11
C GLU A 650 9.60 74.62 32.20
N GLU A 651 8.61 73.72 32.16
CA GLU A 651 7.38 73.88 31.36
C GLU A 651 6.30 74.77 32.01
N GLY A 652 6.56 75.31 33.22
CA GLY A 652 5.84 76.46 33.77
C GLY A 652 4.31 76.40 33.68
N ALA A 653 3.66 75.33 34.14
CA ALA A 653 2.21 75.30 34.23
C ALA A 653 1.72 75.83 35.58
N ILE A 654 1.03 76.97 35.55
CA ILE A 654 0.21 77.47 36.66
C ILE A 654 -1.10 76.67 36.64
N ILE A 655 -1.32 75.84 37.66
CA ILE A 655 -2.64 75.23 37.88
C ILE A 655 -3.45 76.27 38.66
N GLU A 656 -4.32 77.02 37.97
CA GLU A 656 -5.42 77.72 38.63
C GLU A 656 -6.44 76.68 39.07
N GLU A 657 -6.52 76.43 40.38
CA GLU A 657 -7.68 75.77 40.96
C GLU A 657 -8.87 76.75 40.90
N PRO A 658 -10.04 76.35 40.35
CA PRO A 658 -11.21 77.21 40.34
C PRO A 658 -11.64 77.48 41.79
N LEU A 659 -11.75 78.77 42.13
CA LEU A 659 -12.37 79.26 43.36
C LEU A 659 -13.80 78.67 43.47
N GLU A 660 -13.99 77.72 44.39
CA GLU A 660 -15.33 77.34 44.82
C GLU A 660 -15.97 78.54 45.54
N GLN A 661 -16.91 79.21 44.87
CA GLN A 661 -17.82 80.17 45.49
C GLN A 661 -18.58 79.47 46.60
N GLY A 662 -18.44 79.99 47.82
CA GLY A 662 -19.04 79.44 49.01
C GLY A 662 -20.56 79.51 49.04
N ASP A 663 -21.13 78.57 49.78
CA ASP A 663 -22.25 78.85 50.67
C ASP A 663 -21.90 78.28 52.06
N GLY A 664 -22.29 79.03 53.09
CA GLY A 664 -21.67 79.03 54.40
C GLY A 664 -22.18 77.97 55.38
N GLY A 665 -21.30 77.58 56.31
CA GLY A 665 -21.68 76.84 57.51
C GLY A 665 -20.57 75.98 58.12
N GLY A 666 -19.41 76.57 58.44
CA GLY A 666 -18.29 75.83 59.04
C GLY A 666 -18.40 75.63 60.55
N GLU A 667 -17.95 74.46 61.01
CA GLU A 667 -17.15 74.33 62.24
C GLU A 667 -15.95 73.39 61.97
N ALA A 668 -14.82 74.04 61.69
CA ALA A 668 -13.42 73.67 61.87
C ALA A 668 -12.98 72.19 62.01
N THR A 669 -12.28 71.68 60.98
CA THR A 669 -11.09 70.82 61.14
C THR A 669 -10.05 71.13 60.05
N GLY A 670 -8.77 71.08 60.42
CA GLY A 670 -7.59 71.53 59.64
C GLY A 670 -7.32 70.79 58.31
N PRO A 671 -6.18 71.10 57.65
CA PRO A 671 -6.01 70.92 56.21
C PRO A 671 -6.06 69.44 55.81
N GLU A 672 -6.98 69.11 54.91
CA GLU A 672 -7.11 67.79 54.32
C GLU A 672 -5.85 67.44 53.51
N SER A 673 -5.20 66.36 53.92
CA SER A 673 -4.19 65.69 53.11
C SER A 673 -4.87 65.02 51.91
N PHE A 674 -4.45 65.37 50.71
CA PHE A 674 -4.81 64.73 49.44
C PHE A 674 -4.68 63.18 49.56
N ASP A 675 -5.80 62.46 49.61
CA ASP A 675 -5.84 61.03 49.88
C ASP A 675 -5.62 60.24 48.57
N GLU A 676 -4.34 59.94 48.28
CA GLU A 676 -3.87 59.15 47.12
C GLU A 676 -4.42 57.70 47.07
N LYS A 677 -5.29 57.32 48.02
CA LYS A 677 -5.84 55.96 48.17
C LYS A 677 -7.10 55.68 47.36
N LEU A 678 -7.81 56.68 46.83
CA LEU A 678 -9.09 56.43 46.15
C LEU A 678 -8.99 56.08 44.66
N ILE A 679 -7.86 56.32 43.97
CA ILE A 679 -7.76 56.10 42.51
C ILE A 679 -7.14 54.73 42.15
N ASN A 680 -6.49 54.04 43.09
CA ASN A 680 -5.84 52.75 42.82
C ASN A 680 -6.73 51.51 43.08
N GLY A 681 -8.03 51.71 43.31
CA GLY A 681 -9.01 50.63 43.52
C GLY A 681 -9.61 50.05 42.25
N GLU A 682 -9.64 50.79 41.13
CA GLU A 682 -10.38 50.38 39.92
C GLU A 682 -9.51 50.00 38.70
N LYS A 683 -8.18 50.00 38.83
CA LYS A 683 -7.25 49.57 37.75
C LYS A 683 -6.44 48.31 38.07
N PHE A 684 -6.98 47.41 38.89
CA PHE A 684 -6.49 46.02 39.02
C PHE A 684 -7.47 44.99 38.45
N ALA A 685 -8.38 45.42 37.58
CA ALA A 685 -9.31 44.57 36.86
C ALA A 685 -9.37 44.95 35.38
N LEU A 686 -8.29 44.72 34.63
CA LEU A 686 -8.34 44.73 33.16
C LEU A 686 -7.53 43.54 32.63
N HIS A 687 -8.28 42.49 32.28
CA HIS A 687 -8.12 41.68 31.07
C HIS A 687 -6.73 41.08 30.77
N LEU A 688 -6.52 39.84 31.23
CA LEU A 688 -5.87 38.81 30.40
C LEU A 688 -6.98 38.00 29.72
N THR A 689 -7.59 38.59 28.70
CA THR A 689 -8.34 37.86 27.68
C THR A 689 -7.59 38.06 26.38
N ASP A 690 -7.05 36.99 25.82
CA ASP A 690 -6.61 36.95 24.44
C ASP A 690 -7.77 37.36 23.53
N VAL A 691 -7.53 38.35 22.66
CA VAL A 691 -8.26 38.47 21.39
C VAL A 691 -7.21 38.57 20.28
N PRO A 692 -7.37 37.82 19.17
CA PRO A 692 -6.35 37.64 18.15
C PRO A 692 -6.41 38.75 17.08
N GLY A 693 -5.23 39.11 16.56
CA GLY A 693 -5.09 39.86 15.32
C GLY A 693 -4.83 41.36 15.50
N ALA A 694 -3.56 41.73 15.64
CA ALA A 694 -3.05 43.01 15.17
C ALA A 694 -1.55 42.86 14.88
N ASN A 695 -1.15 43.28 13.68
CA ASN A 695 0.19 43.16 13.13
C ASN A 695 1.25 43.81 14.04
N TYR A 696 2.28 43.05 14.41
CA TYR A 696 3.53 43.60 14.88
C TYR A 696 4.44 43.79 13.67
N GLU A 697 4.70 45.05 13.30
CA GLU A 697 5.88 45.40 12.50
C GLU A 697 7.12 45.27 13.41
N ASP A 698 8.09 44.51 12.91
CA ASP A 698 9.39 44.24 13.52
C ASP A 698 10.17 45.53 13.77
N VAL A 699 10.39 45.88 15.05
CA VAL A 699 11.45 46.81 15.43
C VAL A 699 12.72 45.99 15.65
N HIS A 700 13.64 46.10 14.70
CA HIS A 700 14.98 45.54 14.72
C HIS A 700 15.77 46.00 15.97
N VAL A 701 16.22 45.02 16.77
CA VAL A 701 17.25 45.22 17.79
C VAL A 701 18.61 45.09 17.11
N GLU A 702 19.35 46.20 17.04
CA GLU A 702 20.74 46.25 16.56
C GLU A 702 21.64 45.37 17.43
N LYS A 703 22.47 44.57 16.75
CA LYS A 703 23.50 43.72 17.35
C LYS A 703 24.66 44.57 17.86
N VAL A 704 25.06 44.28 19.09
CA VAL A 704 26.30 44.73 19.73
C VAL A 704 27.51 44.22 18.96
N ASP A 705 28.22 45.11 18.26
CA ASP A 705 29.51 44.82 17.65
C ASP A 705 30.63 44.84 18.70
N ARG A 706 31.37 43.72 18.76
CA ARG A 706 32.57 43.54 19.56
C ARG A 706 33.73 44.30 18.91
N VAL A 707 34.23 45.31 19.61
CA VAL A 707 35.49 46.02 19.34
C VAL A 707 36.65 45.02 19.29
N GLN A 708 37.29 44.88 18.13
CA GLN A 708 38.55 44.16 17.94
C GLN A 708 39.72 45.07 18.35
N ASN A 709 40.50 44.60 19.33
CA ASN A 709 41.82 45.10 19.68
C ASN A 709 42.80 44.90 18.51
N ARG A 710 43.39 45.99 18.02
CA ARG A 710 44.61 46.00 17.19
C ARG A 710 45.50 47.15 17.64
N ASP A 711 46.52 46.82 18.42
CA ASP A 711 47.82 47.49 18.54
C ASP A 711 48.76 46.35 19.01
N GLY A 712 49.92 46.06 18.44
CA GLY A 712 50.96 46.92 17.88
C GLY A 712 52.28 46.35 18.40
N LYS A 713 52.76 45.27 17.78
CA LYS A 713 54.04 44.62 18.14
C LYS A 713 55.18 45.36 17.40
N GLN A 714 55.84 46.28 18.07
CA GLN A 714 57.15 46.79 17.67
C GLN A 714 58.25 45.95 18.33
N LYS A 715 59.25 45.62 17.50
CA LYS A 715 60.49 44.93 17.83
C LYS A 715 61.31 45.72 18.85
N SER A 716 61.88 45.01 19.82
CA SER A 716 63.01 45.44 20.63
C SER A 716 64.28 44.80 20.07
N ASP A 717 65.21 45.62 19.58
CA ASP A 717 66.63 45.27 19.51
C ASP A 717 67.27 45.69 20.83
N LEU A 718 67.97 44.76 21.50
CA LEU A 718 69.03 45.02 22.48
C LEU A 718 69.86 43.73 22.62
N VAL A 719 71.05 43.79 22.01
CA VAL A 719 72.31 43.05 22.24
C VAL A 719 72.31 41.52 22.14
#